data_AF-A0A7W5H5S1-F1
#
_entry.id   AF-A0A7W5H5S1-F1
#
_cell.length_a   1.000
_cell.length_b   1.000
_cell.length_c   1.000
_cell.angle_alpha   90.00
_cell.angle_beta   90.00
_cell.angle_gamma   90.00
#
_symmetry.space_group_name_H-M   'P 1'
#
loop_
_entity.id
_entity.type
_entity.pdbx_description
1 polymer ?
#
loop_
_entity_poly.entity_id
_entity_poly.type
_entity_poly.pdbx_seq_one_letter_code
_entity_poly.pdbx_strand_id
1 'polypeptide(L)'
;MSFRCLLAFVCVAVAGQLSAKESVITTALTQLHHHVDGGKILSPQEQRQLTVVIKGNSKDFASDSESLAKAFNLVRLFEEKHGPLFLTPKTKKGFAREVAQGMELEHAMFAVQQGLLDHAFTPDNLKKYRRLIDGFYFKTSMYFPGMVKQSGEPSKVHSVNINASQPAAVGSPVSGTENAARRCTGWYLPPGAIADVAVPPTMVNKGYSIRVGAHSWDLSKKKKIERLDRVSLVYPITQSRTLVANPLGGGIYIEVPYKANAGIVKVWVKNAVRAPFFSMRSFDETTLQEWNAVERRHPAPWADFETDKFMMQIPTPWLQHLKNPVTLMQDWDKAMDAVSELFGHPLVRPKTVLYLQPDVAMRGSANFPGYPQSNYPYDASRPEQCRDQWMIKGPQFADWTVFHEVGHSQFCSKFKGETEALVNLPHVAIMNRKFGWSLDKAFGSSVNGMSHVTLDEVAIMWMVTENFRKGNPMNITNRPGDEVKYQHRGYGKYVEIANLFGWEALNRFWTEENENWKPGDRVPQNSDPTDSRILRLSKAAGADLRPLIHFWGVQPERPDLLARSIRNAGLKPSREIYERLEHYKTLIPMTNLEFQKHMKRVYPNGLGKLTNPLYGTGWYRAAAATYSDADGEAAQKALQDIIDLYFSTSNG
;
A
#
# COMPACT_ATOMS: atom_id res chain seq x y z
N MET A 1 2.36 39.78 -38.28
CA MET A 1 2.72 41.05 -37.61
C MET A 1 3.35 40.71 -36.26
N SER A 2 4.58 41.20 -36.11
CA SER A 2 5.49 41.32 -34.96
C SER A 2 4.85 41.35 -33.55
N PHE A 3 5.44 40.89 -32.43
CA PHE A 3 6.83 41.08 -31.97
C PHE A 3 7.24 39.97 -30.97
N ARG A 4 8.48 39.49 -31.10
CA ARG A 4 9.24 38.70 -30.09
C ARG A 4 9.88 39.66 -29.09
N CYS A 5 9.92 39.31 -27.80
CA CYS A 5 10.87 39.89 -26.84
C CYS A 5 11.87 38.81 -26.40
N LEU A 6 13.08 38.91 -26.95
CA LEU A 6 14.29 38.25 -26.45
C LEU A 6 14.79 39.02 -25.22
N LEU A 7 15.01 38.36 -24.08
CA LEU A 7 15.94 38.87 -23.08
C LEU A 7 17.35 38.37 -23.44
N ALA A 8 18.23 39.32 -23.70
CA ALA A 8 19.62 39.11 -24.06
C ALA A 8 20.44 38.67 -22.83
N PHE A 9 21.11 37.52 -22.95
CA PHE A 9 22.25 37.17 -22.10
C PHE A 9 23.47 37.94 -22.60
N VAL A 10 24.00 38.84 -21.77
CA VAL A 10 25.28 39.50 -22.02
C VAL A 10 26.39 38.59 -21.50
N CYS A 11 27.06 37.88 -22.41
CA CYS A 11 28.37 37.27 -22.16
C CYS A 11 29.45 38.34 -22.38
N VAL A 12 30.14 38.76 -21.32
CA VAL A 12 31.43 39.45 -21.44
C VAL A 12 32.53 38.42 -21.24
N ALA A 13 33.21 38.07 -22.33
CA ALA A 13 34.45 37.32 -22.29
C ALA A 13 35.62 38.31 -22.21
N VAL A 14 36.39 38.27 -21.13
CA VAL A 14 37.74 38.84 -21.07
C VAL A 14 38.71 37.67 -21.01
N ALA A 15 39.57 37.60 -22.03
CA ALA A 15 40.62 36.61 -22.15
C ALA A 15 41.75 36.91 -21.16
N GLY A 16 41.99 35.95 -20.28
CA GLY A 16 43.19 35.83 -19.45
C GLY A 16 43.43 34.33 -19.20
N GLN A 17 44.65 33.86 -19.40
CA GLN A 17 45.04 32.46 -19.20
C GLN A 17 44.60 31.97 -17.82
N LEU A 18 43.78 30.92 -17.78
CA LEU A 18 43.15 30.42 -16.55
C LEU A 18 43.37 28.92 -16.40
N SER A 19 43.76 28.57 -15.17
CA SER A 19 43.65 27.24 -14.56
C SER A 19 42.27 26.63 -14.81
N ALA A 20 42.18 25.29 -14.73
CA ALA A 20 40.96 24.52 -14.95
C ALA A 20 39.72 25.22 -14.34
N LYS A 21 38.74 25.59 -15.18
CA LYS A 21 37.52 26.30 -14.74
C LYS A 21 36.80 25.47 -13.68
N GLU A 22 36.72 25.99 -12.46
CA GLU A 22 35.94 25.40 -11.39
C GLU A 22 34.46 25.28 -11.83
N SER A 23 33.88 24.10 -11.71
CA SER A 23 32.49 23.84 -12.10
C SER A 23 31.51 24.64 -11.22
N VAL A 24 30.29 24.84 -11.73
CA VAL A 24 29.21 25.52 -10.98
C VAL A 24 28.95 24.81 -9.64
N ILE A 25 28.97 23.47 -9.65
CA ILE A 25 28.70 22.68 -8.45
C ILE A 25 29.85 22.75 -7.43
N THR A 26 31.11 22.72 -7.87
CA THR A 26 32.27 22.84 -6.98
C THR A 26 32.35 24.21 -6.32
N THR A 27 32.01 25.28 -7.05
CA THR A 27 31.91 26.64 -6.49
C THR A 27 30.81 26.70 -5.42
N ALA A 28 29.62 26.17 -5.71
CA ALA A 28 28.51 26.17 -4.77
C ALA A 28 28.82 25.37 -3.49
N LEU A 29 29.42 24.19 -3.65
CA LEU A 29 29.86 23.34 -2.53
C LEU A 29 30.92 24.04 -1.67
N THR A 30 31.88 24.72 -2.30
CA THR A 30 32.95 25.44 -1.59
C THR A 30 32.38 26.62 -0.79
N GLN A 31 31.46 27.40 -1.38
CA GLN A 31 30.81 28.50 -0.66
C GLN A 31 30.00 27.99 0.55
N LEU A 32 29.25 26.91 0.38
CA LEU A 32 28.49 26.31 1.48
C LEU A 32 29.41 25.71 2.55
N HIS A 33 30.55 25.13 2.14
CA HIS A 33 31.57 24.64 3.07
C HIS A 33 32.14 25.77 3.92
N HIS A 34 32.55 26.90 3.33
CA HIS A 34 33.02 28.06 4.09
C HIS A 34 31.96 28.65 5.03
N HIS A 35 30.68 28.54 4.67
CA HIS A 35 29.58 28.93 5.55
C HIS A 35 29.48 28.02 6.78
N VAL A 36 29.46 26.71 6.57
CA VAL A 36 29.42 25.72 7.66
C VAL A 36 30.68 25.82 8.53
N ASP A 37 31.83 26.09 7.92
CA ASP A 37 33.09 26.21 8.66
C ASP A 37 33.19 27.50 9.49
N GLY A 38 32.37 28.51 9.18
CA GLY A 38 32.41 29.81 9.83
C GLY A 38 33.38 30.81 9.19
N GLY A 39 34.02 30.44 8.08
CA GLY A 39 34.96 31.30 7.35
C GLY A 39 34.28 32.43 6.57
N LYS A 40 33.17 32.13 5.88
CA LYS A 40 32.32 33.15 5.19
C LYS A 40 30.86 32.88 5.46
N ILE A 41 30.23 33.71 6.29
CA ILE A 41 28.81 33.55 6.62
C ILE A 41 27.93 34.04 5.46
N LEU A 42 27.15 33.13 4.87
CA LEU A 42 26.19 33.43 3.83
C LEU A 42 24.86 33.90 4.43
N SER A 43 24.26 34.91 3.82
CA SER A 43 22.90 35.35 4.12
C SER A 43 21.86 34.25 3.80
N PRO A 44 20.65 34.32 4.39
CA PRO A 44 19.57 33.40 4.05
C PRO A 44 19.24 33.35 2.55
N GLN A 45 19.33 34.49 1.85
CA GLN A 45 19.08 34.56 0.41
C GLN A 45 20.16 33.84 -0.40
N GLU A 46 21.44 34.04 -0.06
CA GLU A 46 22.56 33.33 -0.70
C GLU A 46 22.45 31.82 -0.49
N GLN A 47 22.11 31.36 0.74
CA GLN A 47 21.91 29.93 1.01
C GLN A 47 20.75 29.34 0.19
N ARG A 48 19.65 30.08 0.01
CA ARG A 48 18.53 29.66 -0.86
C ARG A 48 18.95 29.58 -2.33
N GLN A 49 19.71 30.55 -2.83
CA GLN A 49 20.24 30.53 -4.19
C GLN A 49 21.18 29.34 -4.40
N LEU A 50 22.10 29.09 -3.47
CA LEU A 50 22.98 27.91 -3.52
C LEU A 50 22.17 26.61 -3.49
N THR A 51 21.11 26.53 -2.68
CA THR A 51 20.23 25.35 -2.66
C THR A 51 19.61 25.07 -4.03
N VAL A 52 19.16 26.11 -4.75
CA VAL A 52 18.62 25.97 -6.11
C VAL A 52 19.70 25.49 -7.07
N VAL A 53 20.89 26.09 -7.03
CA VAL A 53 22.03 25.70 -7.86
C VAL A 53 22.42 24.25 -7.60
N ILE A 54 22.54 23.84 -6.34
CA ILE A 54 22.88 22.46 -5.95
C ILE A 54 21.85 21.47 -6.47
N LYS A 55 20.55 21.74 -6.30
CA LYS A 55 19.48 20.86 -6.80
C LYS A 55 19.56 20.71 -8.33
N GLY A 56 19.73 21.82 -9.05
CA GLY A 56 19.79 21.85 -10.50
C GLY A 56 21.00 21.12 -11.10
N ASN A 57 22.11 21.03 -10.37
CA ASN A 57 23.39 20.49 -10.85
C ASN A 57 23.86 19.25 -10.07
N SER A 58 22.98 18.60 -9.30
CA SER A 58 23.33 17.46 -8.43
C SER A 58 23.87 16.23 -9.19
N LYS A 59 23.56 16.09 -10.49
CA LYS A 59 24.12 15.04 -11.36
C LYS A 59 25.64 15.15 -11.52
N ASP A 60 26.19 16.35 -11.33
CA ASP A 60 27.61 16.63 -11.50
C ASP A 60 28.41 16.36 -10.23
N PHE A 61 27.80 15.94 -9.12
CA PHE A 61 28.53 15.61 -7.89
C PHE A 61 29.61 14.53 -8.09
N ALA A 62 29.46 13.66 -9.08
CA ALA A 62 30.42 12.61 -9.39
C ALA A 62 31.00 12.73 -10.81
N SER A 63 30.96 13.92 -11.44
CA SER A 63 31.60 14.16 -12.74
C SER A 63 33.11 13.87 -12.69
N ASP A 64 33.74 14.24 -11.58
CA ASP A 64 35.15 14.07 -11.27
C ASP A 64 35.36 13.82 -9.77
N SER A 65 36.60 13.49 -9.39
CA SER A 65 36.95 13.16 -8.01
C SER A 65 36.95 14.38 -7.08
N GLU A 66 37.19 15.59 -7.60
CA GLU A 66 37.24 16.81 -6.79
C GLU A 66 35.82 17.20 -6.34
N SER A 67 34.88 17.25 -7.29
CA SER A 67 33.46 17.50 -7.05
C SER A 67 32.89 16.55 -6.00
N LEU A 68 33.21 15.25 -6.12
CA LEU A 68 32.75 14.24 -5.18
C LEU A 68 33.38 14.43 -3.79
N ALA A 69 34.69 14.67 -3.72
CA ALA A 69 35.39 14.89 -2.46
C ALA A 69 34.87 16.15 -1.74
N LYS A 70 34.63 17.26 -2.46
CA LYS A 70 34.05 18.48 -1.89
C LYS A 70 32.67 18.24 -1.30
N ALA A 71 31.80 17.52 -2.02
CA ALA A 71 30.46 17.17 -1.53
C ALA A 71 30.53 16.29 -0.26
N PHE A 72 31.41 15.28 -0.25
CA PHE A 72 31.60 14.41 0.92
C PHE A 72 32.16 15.17 2.13
N ASN A 73 33.15 16.02 1.92
CA ASN A 73 33.73 16.84 2.98
C ASN A 73 32.71 17.83 3.56
N LEU A 74 31.87 18.43 2.72
CA LEU A 74 30.78 19.29 3.16
C LEU A 74 29.79 18.54 4.06
N VAL A 75 29.36 17.33 3.68
CA VAL A 75 28.46 16.52 4.53
C VAL A 75 29.11 16.20 5.87
N ARG A 76 30.37 15.73 5.87
CA ARG A 76 31.10 15.41 7.11
C ARG A 76 31.21 16.64 8.03
N LEU A 77 31.62 17.77 7.48
CA LEU A 77 31.78 19.02 8.23
C LEU A 77 30.44 19.47 8.84
N PHE A 78 29.35 19.42 8.07
CA PHE A 78 28.03 19.77 8.57
C PHE A 78 27.60 18.84 9.71
N GLU A 79 27.74 17.53 9.54
CA GLU A 79 27.36 16.56 10.55
C GLU A 79 28.24 16.62 11.82
N GLU A 80 29.47 17.12 11.70
CA GLU A 80 30.38 17.39 12.83
C GLU A 80 30.01 18.67 13.57
N LYS A 81 29.80 19.79 12.86
CA LYS A 81 29.54 21.10 13.47
C LYS A 81 28.09 21.29 13.94
N HIS A 82 27.13 20.78 13.19
CA HIS A 82 25.69 21.01 13.46
C HIS A 82 24.94 19.75 13.88
N GLY A 83 25.52 18.57 13.64
CA GLY A 83 24.88 17.29 13.84
C GLY A 83 24.09 16.82 12.60
N PRO A 84 23.76 15.52 12.52
CA PRO A 84 23.13 14.95 11.32
C PRO A 84 21.67 15.37 11.19
N LEU A 85 21.19 15.51 9.95
CA LEU A 85 19.77 15.76 9.69
C LEU A 85 18.90 14.68 10.36
N PHE A 86 17.77 15.12 10.90
CA PHE A 86 16.78 14.36 11.67
C PHE A 86 17.22 13.92 13.07
N LEU A 87 18.43 14.28 13.51
CA LEU A 87 18.92 14.03 14.87
C LEU A 87 19.14 15.33 15.66
N THR A 88 19.16 16.48 14.98
CA THR A 88 19.30 17.79 15.65
C THR A 88 17.98 18.29 16.25
N PRO A 89 18.00 19.17 17.26
CA PRO A 89 16.79 19.80 17.79
C PRO A 89 15.90 20.46 16.73
N LYS A 90 16.51 21.03 15.68
CA LYS A 90 15.82 21.68 14.56
C LYS A 90 15.07 20.69 13.64
N THR A 91 15.59 19.47 13.49
CA THR A 91 15.13 18.54 12.44
C THR A 91 14.55 17.23 12.97
N LYS A 92 14.70 16.91 14.26
CA LYS A 92 14.25 15.64 14.88
C LYS A 92 12.76 15.34 14.79
N LYS A 93 11.93 16.36 14.53
CA LYS A 93 10.48 16.20 14.32
C LYS A 93 10.09 16.30 12.83
N GLY A 94 11.06 16.26 11.93
CA GLY A 94 10.91 16.69 10.55
C GLY A 94 10.75 18.20 10.41
N PHE A 95 10.73 18.69 9.18
CA PHE A 95 10.60 20.13 8.87
C PHE A 95 9.77 20.36 7.61
N ALA A 96 9.23 21.57 7.44
CA ALA A 96 8.42 21.92 6.28
C ALA A 96 9.25 21.84 4.99
N ARG A 97 8.62 21.44 3.88
CA ARG A 97 9.23 21.44 2.54
C ARG A 97 9.48 22.86 2.03
N GLU A 98 8.59 23.77 2.39
CA GLU A 98 8.79 25.20 2.16
C GLU A 98 9.85 25.73 3.13
N VAL A 99 10.83 26.46 2.60
CA VAL A 99 11.98 26.92 3.37
C VAL A 99 11.55 28.07 4.28
N ALA A 100 11.28 27.74 5.55
CA ALA A 100 11.07 28.72 6.61
C ALA A 100 12.38 29.46 6.97
N GLN A 101 12.25 30.63 7.59
CA GLN A 101 13.41 31.39 8.09
C GLN A 101 14.18 30.58 9.15
N GLY A 102 15.50 30.52 9.03
CA GLY A 102 16.39 29.80 9.94
C GLY A 102 16.58 28.31 9.64
N MET A 103 16.01 27.83 8.52
CA MET A 103 16.09 26.46 8.02
C MET A 103 16.83 26.35 6.67
N GLU A 104 17.42 27.44 6.18
CA GLU A 104 18.06 27.51 4.87
C GLU A 104 19.21 26.51 4.73
N LEU A 105 20.08 26.43 5.74
CA LEU A 105 21.21 25.51 5.75
C LEU A 105 20.74 24.06 5.75
N GLU A 106 19.74 23.71 6.55
CA GLU A 106 19.20 22.36 6.62
C GLU A 106 18.59 21.93 5.27
N HIS A 107 17.97 22.86 4.54
CA HIS A 107 17.47 22.59 3.17
C HIS A 107 18.60 22.45 2.14
N ALA A 108 19.67 23.25 2.27
CA ALA A 108 20.85 23.12 1.42
C ALA A 108 21.51 21.75 1.62
N MET A 109 21.69 21.34 2.88
CA MET A 109 22.27 20.03 3.22
C MET A 109 21.38 18.86 2.85
N PHE A 110 20.06 19.00 2.98
CA PHE A 110 19.11 18.03 2.46
C PHE A 110 19.29 17.84 0.94
N ALA A 111 19.44 18.95 0.19
CA ALA A 111 19.67 18.90 -1.25
C ALA A 111 21.00 18.21 -1.61
N VAL A 112 22.09 18.49 -0.87
CA VAL A 112 23.38 17.83 -1.06
C VAL A 112 23.27 16.33 -0.80
N GLN A 113 22.74 15.92 0.36
CA GLN A 113 22.61 14.50 0.71
C GLN A 113 21.68 13.74 -0.26
N GLN A 114 20.54 14.33 -0.64
CA GLN A 114 19.63 13.71 -1.60
C GLN A 114 20.27 13.57 -2.98
N GLY A 115 20.94 14.62 -3.49
CA GLY A 115 21.60 14.59 -4.78
C GLY A 115 22.76 13.59 -4.82
N LEU A 116 23.54 13.49 -3.73
CA LEU A 116 24.58 12.47 -3.60
C LEU A 116 23.98 11.06 -3.64
N LEU A 117 22.90 10.80 -2.91
CA LEU A 117 22.22 9.50 -2.93
C LEU A 117 21.75 9.17 -4.35
N ASP A 118 21.12 10.12 -5.05
CA ASP A 118 20.54 9.88 -6.38
C ASP A 118 21.57 9.68 -7.49
N HIS A 119 22.77 10.26 -7.37
CA HIS A 119 23.70 10.40 -8.50
C HIS A 119 25.13 9.91 -8.24
N ALA A 120 25.59 9.87 -6.99
CA ALA A 120 26.98 9.51 -6.71
C ALA A 120 27.22 8.00 -6.60
N PHE A 121 26.25 7.22 -6.10
CA PHE A 121 26.42 5.81 -5.78
C PHE A 121 25.99 4.88 -6.93
N THR A 122 26.56 5.06 -8.12
CA THR A 122 26.28 4.22 -9.30
C THR A 122 27.28 3.05 -9.43
N PRO A 123 26.97 1.97 -10.17
CA PRO A 123 27.94 0.88 -10.41
C PRO A 123 29.31 1.36 -10.89
N ASP A 124 29.34 2.36 -11.77
CA ASP A 124 30.58 2.88 -12.36
C ASP A 124 31.36 3.72 -11.35
N ASN A 125 30.68 4.58 -10.58
CA ASN A 125 31.32 5.41 -9.57
C ASN A 125 31.90 4.57 -8.43
N LEU A 126 31.26 3.45 -8.07
CA LEU A 126 31.80 2.51 -7.07
C LEU A 126 33.13 1.87 -7.51
N LYS A 127 33.37 1.75 -8.82
CA LYS A 127 34.65 1.31 -9.37
C LYS A 127 35.63 2.48 -9.47
N LYS A 128 35.21 3.58 -10.10
CA LYS A 128 36.04 4.74 -10.42
C LYS A 128 36.54 5.49 -9.19
N TYR A 129 35.67 5.72 -8.22
CA TYR A 129 35.94 6.53 -7.02
C TYR A 129 35.93 5.69 -5.74
N ARG A 130 36.26 4.40 -5.84
CA ARG A 130 36.19 3.45 -4.72
C ARG A 130 36.84 3.98 -3.44
N ARG A 131 38.03 4.59 -3.54
CA ARG A 131 38.77 5.13 -2.38
C ARG A 131 38.04 6.28 -1.66
N LEU A 132 37.19 7.04 -2.36
CA LEU A 132 36.40 8.11 -1.77
C LEU A 132 35.08 7.57 -1.17
N ILE A 133 34.47 6.59 -1.83
CA ILE A 133 33.15 6.05 -1.45
C ILE A 133 33.27 5.05 -0.29
N ASP A 134 34.31 4.21 -0.29
CA ASP A 134 34.53 3.22 0.77
C ASP A 134 34.76 3.94 2.12
N GLY A 135 33.88 3.67 3.09
CA GLY A 135 33.85 4.34 4.39
C GLY A 135 33.09 5.67 4.44
N PHE A 136 32.56 6.19 3.32
CA PHE A 136 31.71 7.37 3.33
C PHE A 136 30.23 7.02 3.52
N TYR A 137 29.59 7.67 4.50
CA TYR A 137 28.17 7.49 4.80
C TYR A 137 27.58 8.75 5.43
N PHE A 138 26.24 8.81 5.48
CA PHE A 138 25.54 9.87 6.20
C PHE A 138 25.30 9.40 7.63
N LYS A 139 25.72 10.17 8.65
CA LYS A 139 25.38 9.89 10.05
C LYS A 139 23.86 9.91 10.29
N THR A 140 23.08 10.55 9.40
CA THR A 140 21.61 10.42 9.34
C THR A 140 21.12 8.96 9.26
N SER A 141 21.95 8.02 8.78
CA SER A 141 21.64 6.58 8.84
C SER A 141 21.29 6.07 10.24
N MET A 142 21.78 6.69 11.32
CA MET A 142 21.38 6.39 12.70
C MET A 142 19.88 6.56 12.95
N TYR A 143 19.23 7.47 12.23
CA TYR A 143 17.81 7.74 12.34
C TYR A 143 17.02 6.82 11.41
N PHE A 144 17.25 6.91 10.10
CA PHE A 144 16.49 6.12 9.12
C PHE A 144 17.32 5.82 7.85
N PRO A 145 17.28 4.60 7.31
CA PRO A 145 16.51 3.44 7.76
C PRO A 145 17.08 2.80 9.05
N GLY A 146 18.19 3.28 9.58
CA GLY A 146 18.85 2.73 10.76
C GLY A 146 20.24 2.22 10.39
N MET A 147 21.18 2.31 11.32
CA MET A 147 22.54 1.83 11.09
C MET A 147 22.78 0.50 11.80
N VAL A 148 23.70 -0.28 11.25
CA VAL A 148 24.34 -1.41 11.93
C VAL A 148 25.84 -1.27 11.73
N LYS A 149 26.64 -1.66 12.73
CA LYS A 149 28.10 -1.64 12.61
C LYS A 149 28.55 -2.75 11.65
N GLN A 150 29.64 -2.52 10.94
CA GLN A 150 30.28 -3.55 10.12
C GLN A 150 30.66 -4.77 10.98
N SER A 151 30.51 -5.97 10.42
CA SER A 151 31.03 -7.20 11.03
C SER A 151 32.56 -7.13 11.18
N GLY A 152 33.10 -7.75 12.23
CA GLY A 152 34.55 -7.96 12.39
C GLY A 152 35.15 -8.88 11.32
N GLU A 153 34.33 -9.60 10.55
CA GLU A 153 34.74 -10.51 9.46
C GLU A 153 34.18 -10.05 8.09
N PRO A 154 34.55 -8.85 7.57
CA PRO A 154 34.00 -8.32 6.32
C PRO A 154 34.37 -9.15 5.07
N SER A 155 35.37 -10.02 5.20
CA SER A 155 35.82 -10.95 4.14
C SER A 155 34.89 -12.14 3.97
N LYS A 156 34.02 -12.45 4.94
CA LYS A 156 33.13 -13.61 4.92
C LYS A 156 32.11 -13.48 3.79
N VAL A 157 32.01 -14.53 3.00
CA VAL A 157 31.01 -14.67 1.94
C VAL A 157 29.88 -15.49 2.50
N HIS A 158 28.67 -14.98 2.36
CA HIS A 158 27.47 -15.68 2.78
C HIS A 158 26.58 -15.96 1.59
N SER A 159 25.71 -16.97 1.70
CA SER A 159 24.78 -17.34 0.64
C SER A 159 23.35 -17.42 1.14
N VAL A 160 22.40 -17.21 0.23
CA VAL A 160 20.96 -17.37 0.46
C VAL A 160 20.31 -17.91 -0.81
N ASN A 161 19.33 -18.79 -0.65
CA ASN A 161 18.49 -19.23 -1.76
C ASN A 161 17.33 -18.26 -1.94
N ILE A 162 17.02 -17.92 -3.20
CA ILE A 162 15.84 -17.12 -3.55
C ILE A 162 15.08 -17.78 -4.69
N ASN A 163 13.78 -17.54 -4.75
CA ASN A 163 12.99 -17.82 -5.95
C ASN A 163 13.17 -16.68 -6.96
N ALA A 164 14.06 -16.90 -7.93
CA ALA A 164 14.35 -15.98 -9.02
C ALA A 164 13.41 -16.16 -10.23
N SER A 165 12.22 -16.75 -10.02
CA SER A 165 11.13 -16.76 -10.99
C SER A 165 10.00 -15.81 -10.58
N GLN A 166 9.39 -15.20 -11.58
CA GLN A 166 8.12 -14.48 -11.52
C GLN A 166 7.41 -14.77 -12.85
N PRO A 167 6.75 -15.94 -12.99
CA PRO A 167 6.05 -16.28 -14.21
C PRO A 167 4.93 -15.27 -14.53
N ALA A 168 4.39 -15.34 -15.75
CA ALA A 168 3.21 -14.55 -16.09
C ALA A 168 2.07 -14.85 -15.12
N ALA A 169 1.35 -13.81 -14.68
CA ALA A 169 0.16 -14.02 -13.87
C ALA A 169 -0.97 -14.62 -14.72
N VAL A 170 -1.81 -15.42 -14.10
CA VAL A 170 -3.00 -16.02 -14.73
C VAL A 170 -4.23 -15.17 -14.39
N GLY A 171 -5.06 -14.91 -15.39
CA GLY A 171 -6.30 -14.14 -15.25
C GLY A 171 -6.12 -12.63 -15.36
N SER A 172 -7.12 -11.89 -14.91
CA SER A 172 -7.09 -10.42 -14.91
C SER A 172 -5.92 -9.89 -14.07
N PRO A 173 -5.21 -8.84 -14.52
CA PRO A 173 -4.09 -8.28 -13.78
C PRO A 173 -4.55 -7.63 -12.47
N VAL A 174 -3.76 -7.84 -11.42
CA VAL A 174 -3.83 -7.12 -10.15
C VAL A 174 -2.85 -5.93 -10.14
N SER A 175 -2.95 -5.06 -9.14
CA SER A 175 -2.07 -3.90 -9.00
C SER A 175 -0.59 -4.28 -9.01
N GLY A 176 0.16 -3.70 -9.95
CA GLY A 176 1.60 -3.93 -10.07
C GLY A 176 2.00 -5.36 -10.45
N THR A 177 1.14 -6.09 -11.17
CA THR A 177 1.38 -7.46 -11.67
C THR A 177 2.70 -7.58 -12.43
N GLU A 178 3.01 -6.61 -13.30
CA GLU A 178 4.21 -6.61 -14.14
C GLU A 178 5.43 -5.95 -13.48
N ASN A 179 5.25 -5.36 -12.29
CA ASN A 179 6.38 -4.85 -11.52
C ASN A 179 7.19 -6.02 -10.98
N ALA A 180 8.49 -5.81 -10.79
CA ALA A 180 9.37 -6.80 -10.20
C ALA A 180 8.84 -7.34 -8.85
N ALA A 181 9.06 -8.62 -8.61
CA ALA A 181 8.83 -9.28 -7.34
C ALA A 181 10.09 -9.18 -6.48
N ARG A 182 9.96 -8.61 -5.29
CA ARG A 182 11.07 -8.48 -4.34
C ARG A 182 11.26 -9.79 -3.57
N ARG A 183 12.52 -10.20 -3.40
CA ARG A 183 12.95 -11.38 -2.62
C ARG A 183 13.93 -10.96 -1.53
N CYS A 184 13.67 -11.42 -0.30
CA CYS A 184 14.53 -11.16 0.85
C CYS A 184 15.81 -11.99 0.77
N THR A 185 16.93 -11.36 1.14
CA THR A 185 18.23 -12.05 1.23
C THR A 185 18.65 -12.33 2.69
N GLY A 186 18.02 -11.67 3.67
CA GLY A 186 18.44 -11.73 5.08
C GLY A 186 19.75 -11.00 5.37
N TRP A 187 20.13 -10.04 4.51
CA TRP A 187 21.36 -9.25 4.65
C TRP A 187 21.06 -7.77 4.68
N TYR A 188 21.87 -7.04 5.44
CA TYR A 188 21.83 -5.60 5.58
C TYR A 188 23.20 -5.03 5.21
N LEU A 189 23.21 -4.02 4.34
CA LEU A 189 24.41 -3.24 4.06
C LEU A 189 24.64 -2.24 5.19
N PRO A 190 25.75 -2.33 5.93
CA PRO A 190 26.14 -1.30 6.88
C PRO A 190 26.44 0.01 6.14
N PRO A 191 25.98 1.17 6.64
CA PRO A 191 26.29 2.45 6.00
C PRO A 191 27.80 2.65 5.90
N GLY A 192 28.27 3.01 4.70
CA GLY A 192 29.69 3.22 4.40
C GLY A 192 30.42 2.00 3.86
N ALA A 193 29.81 0.83 3.90
CA ALA A 193 30.35 -0.36 3.25
C ALA A 193 30.00 -0.41 1.75
N ILE A 194 30.85 -1.10 0.98
CA ILE A 194 30.54 -1.55 -0.38
C ILE A 194 30.38 -3.07 -0.34
N ALA A 195 29.16 -3.57 -0.58
CA ALA A 195 28.92 -5.00 -0.68
C ALA A 195 29.21 -5.51 -2.10
N ASP A 196 29.67 -6.75 -2.18
CA ASP A 196 29.85 -7.49 -3.44
C ASP A 196 28.81 -8.61 -3.47
N VAL A 197 27.87 -8.51 -4.41
CA VAL A 197 26.78 -9.46 -4.59
C VAL A 197 27.06 -10.29 -5.82
N ALA A 198 27.21 -11.60 -5.64
CA ALA A 198 27.40 -12.54 -6.73
C ALA A 198 26.12 -13.35 -7.01
N VAL A 199 25.83 -13.58 -8.29
CA VAL A 199 24.63 -14.26 -8.78
C VAL A 199 25.00 -15.24 -9.89
N PRO A 200 24.16 -16.26 -10.16
CA PRO A 200 24.39 -17.17 -11.29
C PRO A 200 24.28 -16.45 -12.64
N PRO A 201 24.96 -16.96 -13.69
CA PRO A 201 24.88 -16.43 -15.04
C PRO A 201 23.46 -16.33 -15.60
N THR A 202 22.52 -17.16 -15.12
CA THR A 202 21.11 -17.15 -15.54
C THR A 202 20.38 -15.84 -15.23
N MET A 203 20.90 -15.00 -14.34
CA MET A 203 20.31 -13.70 -13.98
C MET A 203 20.97 -12.51 -14.72
N VAL A 204 22.13 -12.72 -15.32
CA VAL A 204 22.96 -11.66 -15.90
C VAL A 204 22.35 -11.12 -17.19
N ASN A 205 22.15 -9.79 -17.28
CA ASN A 205 21.51 -9.11 -18.41
C ASN A 205 20.08 -9.63 -18.70
N LYS A 206 19.36 -10.07 -17.67
CA LYS A 206 17.97 -10.55 -17.77
C LYS A 206 16.93 -9.67 -17.08
N GLY A 207 17.31 -8.44 -16.72
CA GLY A 207 16.41 -7.46 -16.08
C GLY A 207 16.34 -7.55 -14.54
N TYR A 208 17.05 -8.50 -13.92
CA TYR A 208 17.18 -8.53 -12.46
C TYR A 208 17.95 -7.32 -11.94
N SER A 209 17.62 -6.90 -10.72
CA SER A 209 18.38 -5.86 -10.03
C SER A 209 18.54 -6.16 -8.54
N ILE A 210 19.57 -5.56 -7.94
CA ILE A 210 19.83 -5.59 -6.49
C ILE A 210 19.32 -4.29 -5.91
N ARG A 211 18.43 -4.35 -4.94
CA ARG A 211 18.00 -3.19 -4.16
C ARG A 211 18.76 -3.14 -2.84
N VAL A 212 19.20 -1.94 -2.45
CA VAL A 212 19.74 -1.64 -1.12
C VAL A 212 18.85 -0.61 -0.44
N GLY A 213 18.19 -1.02 0.65
CA GLY A 213 17.15 -0.26 1.35
C GLY A 213 15.75 -0.73 0.93
N ALA A 214 14.92 -1.13 1.90
CA ALA A 214 13.61 -1.70 1.62
C ALA A 214 12.55 -0.63 1.27
N HIS A 215 12.66 0.58 1.84
CA HIS A 215 11.70 1.66 1.62
C HIS A 215 11.87 2.27 0.22
N SER A 216 10.96 1.92 -0.69
CA SER A 216 11.03 2.29 -2.11
C SER A 216 10.11 3.43 -2.52
N TRP A 217 9.35 4.01 -1.59
CA TRP A 217 8.49 5.17 -1.88
C TRP A 217 9.27 6.48 -1.85
N ASP A 218 9.10 7.27 -2.91
CA ASP A 218 9.59 8.64 -3.02
C ASP A 218 8.63 9.61 -2.30
N LEU A 219 9.17 10.34 -1.31
CA LEU A 219 8.41 11.28 -0.49
C LEU A 219 8.58 12.76 -0.88
N SER A 220 9.17 13.05 -2.03
CA SER A 220 9.39 14.43 -2.53
C SER A 220 8.13 15.27 -2.63
N LYS A 221 6.96 14.64 -2.80
CA LYS A 221 5.65 15.32 -2.85
C LYS A 221 5.05 15.63 -1.48
N LYS A 222 5.70 15.24 -0.38
CA LYS A 222 5.22 15.54 0.99
C LYS A 222 5.51 16.99 1.37
N LYS A 223 4.53 17.62 2.00
CA LYS A 223 4.64 18.97 2.58
C LYS A 223 5.62 19.04 3.75
N LYS A 224 5.86 17.92 4.42
CA LYS A 224 6.79 17.78 5.53
C LYS A 224 7.87 16.76 5.16
N ILE A 225 9.11 17.10 5.42
CA ILE A 225 10.29 16.25 5.27
C ILE A 225 10.53 15.54 6.60
N GLU A 226 10.41 14.22 6.60
CA GLU A 226 10.61 13.38 7.80
C GLU A 226 11.76 12.38 7.63
N ARG A 227 12.22 12.18 6.39
CA ARG A 227 13.46 11.48 6.00
C ARG A 227 13.91 12.03 4.64
N LEU A 228 15.06 11.59 4.13
CA LEU A 228 15.39 11.80 2.72
C LEU A 228 14.28 11.24 1.82
N ASP A 229 13.99 11.91 0.71
CA ASP A 229 12.86 11.60 -0.17
C ASP A 229 12.96 10.19 -0.72
N ARG A 230 14.18 9.82 -1.15
CA ARG A 230 14.56 8.46 -1.54
C ARG A 230 15.65 7.98 -0.59
N VAL A 231 15.50 6.75 -0.12
CA VAL A 231 16.43 6.11 0.83
C VAL A 231 16.93 4.75 0.35
N SER A 232 16.50 4.32 -0.84
CA SER A 232 16.93 3.06 -1.45
C SER A 232 17.53 3.28 -2.83
N LEU A 233 18.48 2.42 -3.18
CA LEU A 233 19.16 2.40 -4.47
C LEU A 233 18.96 1.05 -5.15
N VAL A 234 18.97 1.04 -6.48
CA VAL A 234 18.74 -0.15 -7.30
C VAL A 234 19.86 -0.28 -8.32
N TYR A 235 20.51 -1.44 -8.36
CA TYR A 235 21.67 -1.74 -9.19
C TYR A 235 21.30 -2.85 -10.19
N PRO A 236 21.36 -2.61 -11.51
CA PRO A 236 21.07 -3.67 -12.48
C PRO A 236 22.12 -4.78 -12.41
N ILE A 237 21.69 -6.03 -12.61
CA ILE A 237 22.59 -7.18 -12.70
C ILE A 237 23.01 -7.37 -14.15
N THR A 238 24.12 -6.73 -14.54
CA THR A 238 24.71 -6.82 -15.90
C THR A 238 25.94 -7.71 -15.97
N GLN A 239 26.42 -8.20 -14.83
CA GLN A 239 27.56 -9.10 -14.66
C GLN A 239 27.31 -10.00 -13.44
N SER A 240 28.08 -11.09 -13.32
CA SER A 240 27.90 -12.09 -12.24
C SER A 240 28.27 -11.57 -10.85
N ARG A 241 29.00 -10.47 -10.76
CA ARG A 241 29.35 -9.77 -9.51
C ARG A 241 29.04 -8.30 -9.62
N THR A 242 28.24 -7.77 -8.71
CA THR A 242 27.85 -6.37 -8.69
C THR A 242 28.24 -5.75 -7.35
N LEU A 243 29.01 -4.65 -7.42
CA LEU A 243 29.27 -3.82 -6.26
C LEU A 243 28.06 -2.94 -6.00
N VAL A 244 27.61 -2.90 -4.75
CA VAL A 244 26.48 -2.08 -4.30
C VAL A 244 26.85 -1.30 -3.05
N ALA A 245 26.33 -0.10 -2.93
CA ALA A 245 26.49 0.74 -1.75
C ALA A 245 25.22 1.54 -1.49
N ASN A 246 25.08 2.11 -0.31
CA ASN A 246 24.07 3.11 -0.01
C ASN A 246 24.61 3.91 1.19
N PRO A 247 24.74 5.25 1.12
CA PRO A 247 25.27 6.05 2.22
C PRO A 247 24.39 5.99 3.48
N LEU A 248 23.15 5.52 3.37
CA LEU A 248 22.26 5.27 4.50
C LEU A 248 22.30 3.82 5.00
N GLY A 249 22.95 2.90 4.27
CA GLY A 249 22.80 1.46 4.47
C GLY A 249 21.43 0.96 4.02
N GLY A 250 21.08 -0.27 4.40
CA GLY A 250 19.75 -0.84 4.14
C GLY A 250 19.76 -2.34 3.86
N GLY A 251 18.59 -2.97 3.96
CA GLY A 251 18.43 -4.38 3.57
C GLY A 251 18.78 -4.60 2.09
N ILE A 252 19.38 -5.73 1.78
CA ILE A 252 19.75 -6.14 0.42
C ILE A 252 18.65 -7.07 -0.11
N TYR A 253 18.10 -6.77 -1.28
CA TYR A 253 17.03 -7.54 -1.91
C TYR A 253 17.35 -7.81 -3.37
N ILE A 254 16.78 -8.88 -3.92
CA ILE A 254 16.74 -9.10 -5.37
C ILE A 254 15.35 -8.72 -5.88
N GLU A 255 15.31 -7.87 -6.89
CA GLU A 255 14.12 -7.56 -7.68
C GLU A 255 14.12 -8.51 -8.89
N VAL A 256 13.19 -9.45 -8.87
CA VAL A 256 12.97 -10.45 -9.92
C VAL A 256 12.05 -9.83 -10.97
N PRO A 257 12.44 -9.74 -12.25
CA PRO A 257 11.62 -9.09 -13.26
C PRO A 257 10.44 -9.97 -13.68
N TYR A 258 9.36 -9.35 -14.16
CA TYR A 258 8.21 -10.08 -14.67
C TYR A 258 8.58 -11.02 -15.83
N LYS A 259 7.97 -12.21 -15.84
CA LYS A 259 8.25 -13.34 -16.74
C LYS A 259 9.63 -13.99 -16.56
N ALA A 260 10.36 -13.66 -15.49
CA ALA A 260 11.57 -14.39 -15.11
C ALA A 260 11.27 -15.86 -14.79
N ASN A 261 12.20 -16.76 -15.15
CA ASN A 261 12.08 -18.20 -14.90
C ASN A 261 13.42 -18.87 -14.51
N ALA A 262 14.24 -18.22 -13.66
CA ALA A 262 15.53 -18.79 -13.26
C ALA A 262 15.42 -19.86 -12.16
N GLY A 263 14.23 -20.10 -11.61
CA GLY A 263 13.98 -21.08 -10.56
C GLY A 263 14.54 -20.66 -9.20
N ILE A 264 14.78 -21.64 -8.34
CA ILE A 264 15.48 -21.41 -7.07
C ILE A 264 16.97 -21.30 -7.36
N VAL A 265 17.56 -20.17 -6.99
CA VAL A 265 18.98 -19.88 -7.22
C VAL A 265 19.65 -19.44 -5.93
N LYS A 266 20.96 -19.69 -5.86
CA LYS A 266 21.81 -19.21 -4.78
C LYS A 266 22.41 -17.85 -5.14
N VAL A 267 22.32 -16.90 -4.22
CA VAL A 267 22.95 -15.58 -4.28
C VAL A 267 23.97 -15.48 -3.16
N TRP A 268 25.11 -14.85 -3.43
CA TRP A 268 26.15 -14.64 -2.43
C TRP A 268 26.34 -13.17 -2.13
N VAL A 269 26.54 -12.84 -0.85
CA VAL A 269 26.75 -11.47 -0.38
C VAL A 269 28.02 -11.44 0.47
N LYS A 270 28.93 -10.52 0.15
CA LYS A 270 30.13 -10.20 0.92
C LYS A 270 30.06 -8.77 1.44
N ASN A 271 30.71 -8.52 2.57
CA ASN A 271 30.80 -7.20 3.23
C ASN A 271 29.43 -6.65 3.69
N ALA A 272 28.54 -7.54 4.11
CA ALA A 272 27.23 -7.23 4.68
C ALA A 272 27.06 -7.86 6.08
N VAL A 273 26.01 -7.49 6.79
CA VAL A 273 25.67 -7.99 8.12
C VAL A 273 24.34 -8.75 8.05
N ARG A 274 24.19 -9.85 8.80
CA ARG A 274 22.90 -10.55 8.87
C ARG A 274 21.81 -9.63 9.41
N ALA A 275 20.64 -9.71 8.80
CA ALA A 275 19.41 -9.16 9.34
C ALA A 275 18.54 -10.30 9.90
N PRO A 276 17.70 -10.05 10.92
CA PRO A 276 16.68 -11.00 11.30
C PRO A 276 15.80 -11.32 10.08
N PHE A 277 15.73 -12.60 9.72
CA PHE A 277 14.90 -13.05 8.61
C PHE A 277 14.20 -14.33 9.01
N PHE A 278 12.87 -14.31 8.95
CA PHE A 278 12.06 -15.50 9.14
C PHE A 278 11.43 -15.91 7.81
N SER A 279 11.74 -17.11 7.35
CA SER A 279 11.19 -17.62 6.10
C SER A 279 10.26 -18.81 6.34
N MET A 280 9.11 -18.80 5.66
CA MET A 280 8.23 -19.95 5.45
C MET A 280 8.02 -20.18 3.95
N ARG A 281 9.07 -19.93 3.17
CA ARG A 281 9.08 -20.28 1.74
C ARG A 281 9.29 -21.78 1.63
N SER A 282 8.57 -22.43 0.72
CA SER A 282 8.60 -23.88 0.53
C SER A 282 9.97 -24.51 0.25
N PHE A 283 10.99 -23.72 -0.06
CA PHE A 283 12.35 -24.18 -0.40
C PHE A 283 13.42 -23.76 0.62
N ASP A 284 13.08 -22.97 1.65
CA ASP A 284 14.04 -22.39 2.59
C ASP A 284 13.33 -21.94 3.88
N GLU A 285 12.86 -22.90 4.68
CA GLU A 285 12.11 -22.61 5.91
C GLU A 285 13.02 -22.35 7.11
N THR A 286 12.66 -21.38 7.94
CA THR A 286 13.28 -21.12 9.25
C THR A 286 12.46 -21.80 10.34
N THR A 287 13.06 -22.75 11.05
CA THR A 287 12.37 -23.40 12.17
C THR A 287 12.19 -22.44 13.35
N LEU A 288 11.22 -22.73 14.22
CA LEU A 288 11.03 -21.94 15.45
C LEU A 288 12.27 -21.98 16.37
N GLN A 289 12.99 -23.09 16.38
CA GLN A 289 14.22 -23.23 17.14
C GLN A 289 15.32 -22.32 16.59
N GLU A 290 15.59 -22.36 15.28
CA GLU A 290 16.55 -21.48 14.61
C GLU A 290 16.20 -20.01 14.79
N TRP A 291 14.91 -19.69 14.67
CA TRP A 291 14.43 -18.33 14.92
C TRP A 291 14.79 -17.83 16.31
N ASN A 292 14.50 -18.62 17.34
CA ASN A 292 14.72 -18.22 18.74
C ASN A 292 16.20 -18.22 19.14
N ALA A 293 16.96 -19.18 18.61
CA ALA A 293 18.37 -19.34 18.93
C ALA A 293 19.26 -18.35 18.18
N VAL A 294 18.96 -18.08 16.91
CA VAL A 294 19.88 -17.40 15.97
C VAL A 294 19.23 -16.22 15.26
N GLU A 295 18.25 -16.44 14.39
CA GLU A 295 17.83 -15.44 13.39
C GLU A 295 17.30 -14.15 14.03
N ARG A 296 16.47 -14.24 15.08
CA ARG A 296 15.90 -13.05 15.75
C ARG A 296 16.93 -12.17 16.46
N ARG A 297 18.16 -12.66 16.67
CA ARG A 297 19.23 -11.98 17.42
C ARG A 297 20.21 -11.23 16.52
N HIS A 298 20.03 -11.30 15.20
CA HIS A 298 20.86 -10.58 14.26
C HIS A 298 20.72 -9.05 14.41
N PRO A 299 21.80 -8.27 14.25
CA PRO A 299 21.88 -6.90 14.76
C PRO A 299 21.31 -5.83 13.82
N ALA A 300 20.84 -6.19 12.62
CA ALA A 300 20.28 -5.21 11.69
C ALA A 300 19.00 -4.55 12.26
N PRO A 301 18.69 -3.30 11.86
CA PRO A 301 17.57 -2.54 12.43
C PRO A 301 16.18 -3.01 11.98
N TRP A 302 16.11 -3.86 10.95
CA TRP A 302 14.86 -4.38 10.39
C TRP A 302 14.86 -5.91 10.35
N ALA A 303 13.70 -6.48 10.61
CA ALA A 303 13.40 -7.88 10.46
C ALA A 303 12.47 -8.11 9.26
N ASP A 304 12.87 -9.01 8.37
CA ASP A 304 12.07 -9.42 7.21
C ASP A 304 11.35 -10.75 7.48
N PHE A 305 10.16 -10.90 6.90
CA PHE A 305 9.37 -12.12 6.97
C PHE A 305 8.80 -12.42 5.58
N GLU A 306 8.98 -13.65 5.09
CA GLU A 306 8.58 -14.03 3.72
C GLU A 306 7.99 -15.45 3.68
N THR A 307 6.81 -15.58 3.08
CA THR A 307 6.24 -16.85 2.59
C THR A 307 6.12 -16.80 1.07
N ASP A 308 5.60 -17.87 0.46
CA ASP A 308 5.27 -17.85 -0.98
C ASP A 308 4.07 -16.94 -1.32
N LYS A 309 3.33 -16.44 -0.32
CA LYS A 309 2.06 -15.69 -0.50
C LYS A 309 2.09 -14.29 0.11
N PHE A 310 2.91 -14.05 1.13
CA PHE A 310 2.92 -12.84 1.94
C PHE A 310 4.35 -12.41 2.28
N MET A 311 4.54 -11.10 2.42
CA MET A 311 5.80 -10.54 2.90
C MET A 311 5.54 -9.39 3.88
N MET A 312 6.42 -9.22 4.86
CA MET A 312 6.43 -8.01 5.67
C MET A 312 7.83 -7.67 6.17
N GLN A 313 7.98 -6.40 6.53
CA GLN A 313 9.15 -5.92 7.25
C GLN A 313 8.71 -5.13 8.47
N ILE A 314 9.38 -5.33 9.60
CA ILE A 314 9.15 -4.58 10.85
C ILE A 314 10.48 -4.17 11.50
N PRO A 315 10.51 -3.12 12.33
CA PRO A 315 11.69 -2.78 13.11
C PRO A 315 12.10 -3.93 14.04
N THR A 316 13.39 -4.22 14.13
CA THR A 316 13.92 -5.30 15.00
C THR A 316 13.50 -5.15 16.47
N PRO A 317 13.41 -3.94 17.07
CA PRO A 317 12.90 -3.79 18.44
C PRO A 317 11.49 -4.35 18.65
N TRP A 318 10.64 -4.43 17.62
CA TRP A 318 9.29 -4.98 17.76
C TRP A 318 9.28 -6.49 17.98
N LEU A 319 10.39 -7.19 17.66
CA LEU A 319 10.53 -8.62 17.88
C LEU A 319 10.40 -9.00 19.36
N GLN A 320 10.63 -8.09 20.31
CA GLN A 320 10.43 -8.35 21.74
C GLN A 320 8.97 -8.69 22.08
N HIS A 321 8.03 -8.22 21.26
CA HIS A 321 6.60 -8.47 21.42
C HIS A 321 6.09 -9.64 20.55
N LEU A 322 6.92 -10.13 19.62
CA LEU A 322 6.59 -11.24 18.74
C LEU A 322 6.73 -12.58 19.49
N LYS A 323 5.60 -13.27 19.66
CA LYS A 323 5.52 -14.55 20.38
C LYS A 323 5.92 -15.75 19.52
N ASN A 324 5.28 -15.92 18.37
CA ASN A 324 5.50 -17.06 17.49
C ASN A 324 5.45 -16.60 16.01
N PRO A 325 6.59 -16.56 15.30
CA PRO A 325 6.61 -16.16 13.89
C PRO A 325 5.92 -17.20 12.98
N VAL A 326 5.92 -18.49 13.34
CA VAL A 326 5.30 -19.55 12.53
C VAL A 326 3.79 -19.31 12.45
N THR A 327 3.14 -19.16 13.60
CA THR A 327 1.69 -18.90 13.65
C THR A 327 1.34 -17.59 12.96
N LEU A 328 2.15 -16.54 13.16
CA LEU A 328 1.93 -15.25 12.52
C LEU A 328 1.92 -15.35 10.99
N MET A 329 2.92 -16.01 10.40
CA MET A 329 3.03 -16.14 8.96
C MET A 329 2.00 -17.12 8.38
N GLN A 330 1.65 -18.19 9.09
CA GLN A 330 0.55 -19.08 8.71
C GLN A 330 -0.79 -18.35 8.68
N ASP A 331 -1.05 -17.46 9.64
CA ASP A 331 -2.29 -16.69 9.67
C ASP A 331 -2.33 -15.68 8.52
N TRP A 332 -1.21 -15.02 8.19
CA TRP A 332 -1.13 -14.18 6.99
C TRP A 332 -1.34 -14.97 5.69
N ASP A 333 -0.77 -16.17 5.57
CA ASP A 333 -1.01 -17.05 4.41
C ASP A 333 -2.48 -17.43 4.27
N LYS A 334 -3.16 -17.80 5.37
CA LYS A 334 -4.61 -18.04 5.37
C LYS A 334 -5.39 -16.82 4.87
N ALA A 335 -5.02 -15.62 5.33
CA ALA A 335 -5.67 -14.39 4.88
C ALA A 335 -5.46 -14.17 3.37
N MET A 336 -4.26 -14.39 2.84
CA MET A 336 -3.99 -14.26 1.41
C MET A 336 -4.66 -15.34 0.57
N ASP A 337 -4.84 -16.55 1.12
CA ASP A 337 -5.65 -17.60 0.50
C ASP A 337 -7.12 -17.16 0.39
N ALA A 338 -7.69 -16.60 1.46
CA ALA A 338 -9.08 -16.09 1.39
C ALA A 338 -9.27 -15.02 0.32
N VAL A 339 -8.29 -14.13 0.12
CA VAL A 339 -8.33 -13.12 -0.95
C VAL A 339 -8.24 -13.77 -2.32
N SER A 340 -7.34 -14.73 -2.51
CA SER A 340 -7.15 -15.41 -3.80
C SER A 340 -8.36 -16.27 -4.17
N GLU A 341 -8.90 -17.02 -3.22
CA GLU A 341 -10.13 -17.79 -3.39
C GLU A 341 -11.33 -16.87 -3.66
N LEU A 342 -11.47 -15.74 -2.95
CA LEU A 342 -12.58 -14.82 -3.18
C LEU A 342 -12.61 -14.33 -4.63
N PHE A 343 -11.47 -13.93 -5.17
CA PHE A 343 -11.37 -13.34 -6.51
C PHE A 343 -10.91 -14.31 -7.59
N GLY A 344 -10.97 -15.62 -7.36
CA GLY A 344 -10.68 -16.64 -8.37
C GLY A 344 -9.24 -16.62 -8.92
N HIS A 345 -8.26 -16.30 -8.07
CA HIS A 345 -6.83 -16.32 -8.42
C HIS A 345 -6.12 -17.56 -7.82
N PRO A 346 -4.99 -18.00 -8.40
CA PRO A 346 -4.14 -19.02 -7.78
C PRO A 346 -3.70 -18.63 -6.36
N LEU A 347 -3.64 -19.61 -5.45
CA LEU A 347 -3.23 -19.40 -4.06
C LEU A 347 -1.79 -18.89 -3.95
N VAL A 348 -0.90 -19.45 -4.77
CA VAL A 348 0.48 -18.98 -4.94
C VAL A 348 0.54 -18.20 -6.24
N ARG A 349 0.81 -16.90 -6.14
CA ARG A 349 0.91 -15.98 -7.27
C ARG A 349 2.38 -15.72 -7.62
N PRO A 350 2.70 -15.22 -8.82
CA PRO A 350 4.10 -14.88 -9.18
C PRO A 350 4.78 -13.89 -8.22
N LYS A 351 3.97 -13.08 -7.54
CA LYS A 351 4.35 -12.07 -6.57
C LYS A 351 3.46 -12.21 -5.34
N THR A 352 4.00 -11.92 -4.15
CA THR A 352 3.21 -12.02 -2.92
C THR A 352 1.98 -11.12 -3.00
N VAL A 353 0.86 -11.60 -2.48
CA VAL A 353 -0.45 -10.94 -2.56
C VAL A 353 -0.43 -9.62 -1.79
N LEU A 354 0.30 -9.58 -0.68
CA LEU A 354 0.48 -8.40 0.15
C LEU A 354 1.92 -8.33 0.65
N TYR A 355 2.49 -7.12 0.60
CA TYR A 355 3.75 -6.77 1.22
C TYR A 355 3.54 -5.59 2.17
N LEU A 356 3.67 -5.79 3.48
CA LEU A 356 3.51 -4.74 4.49
C LEU A 356 4.85 -4.14 4.94
N GLN A 357 4.89 -2.82 5.09
CA GLN A 357 6.06 -2.12 5.62
C GLN A 357 5.64 -0.84 6.35
N PRO A 358 6.15 -0.56 7.56
CA PRO A 358 6.01 0.76 8.18
C PRO A 358 7.12 1.70 7.68
N ASP A 359 6.83 3.01 7.69
CA ASP A 359 7.74 4.08 7.27
C ASP A 359 7.55 5.29 8.20
N VAL A 360 8.48 6.23 8.24
CA VAL A 360 8.37 7.43 9.11
C VAL A 360 7.19 8.33 8.76
N ALA A 361 6.69 8.19 7.54
CA ALA A 361 5.50 8.88 7.05
C ALA A 361 4.66 7.93 6.20
N MET A 362 3.33 8.09 6.26
CA MET A 362 2.44 7.40 5.32
C MET A 362 2.80 7.79 3.89
N ARG A 363 2.71 6.85 2.94
CA ARG A 363 2.96 7.14 1.51
C ARG A 363 2.07 8.26 0.97
N GLY A 364 0.77 8.20 1.25
CA GLY A 364 -0.21 9.19 0.78
C GLY A 364 -0.77 10.07 1.90
N SER A 365 -1.78 10.89 1.60
CA SER A 365 -2.56 11.63 2.61
C SER A 365 -3.71 10.80 3.21
N ALA A 366 -3.86 9.56 2.75
CA ALA A 366 -4.77 8.52 3.18
C ALA A 366 -4.04 7.17 3.02
N ASN A 367 -4.72 6.07 3.29
CA ASN A 367 -4.19 4.74 2.98
C ASN A 367 -4.21 4.51 1.45
N PHE A 368 -3.22 3.77 0.96
CA PHE A 368 -3.10 3.42 -0.46
C PHE A 368 -2.67 1.96 -0.63
N PRO A 369 -3.04 1.30 -1.74
CA PRO A 369 -2.50 0.00 -2.09
C PRO A 369 -1.03 0.14 -2.49
N GLY A 370 -0.24 -0.91 -2.32
CA GLY A 370 1.16 -0.84 -2.73
C GLY A 370 1.95 -2.12 -2.55
N TYR A 371 3.16 -2.11 -3.12
CA TYR A 371 4.17 -3.15 -2.91
C TYR A 371 5.51 -2.47 -2.60
N PRO A 372 5.78 -2.11 -1.33
CA PRO A 372 4.97 -2.39 -0.15
C PRO A 372 3.76 -1.47 0.03
N GLN A 373 2.72 -1.97 0.69
CA GLN A 373 1.69 -1.17 1.33
C GLN A 373 2.30 -0.52 2.59
N SER A 374 2.40 0.80 2.55
CA SER A 374 3.19 1.61 3.50
C SER A 374 2.36 2.73 4.12
N ASN A 375 1.38 2.33 4.93
CA ASN A 375 0.37 3.21 5.53
C ASN A 375 0.53 3.37 7.05
N TYR A 376 1.64 2.88 7.62
CA TYR A 376 1.79 2.70 9.08
C TYR A 376 2.96 3.55 9.60
N PRO A 377 2.70 4.73 10.19
CA PRO A 377 3.74 5.63 10.67
C PRO A 377 4.57 5.04 11.81
N TYR A 378 5.86 4.92 11.57
CA TYR A 378 6.87 4.50 12.51
C TYR A 378 7.62 5.70 13.09
N ASP A 379 7.93 5.68 14.38
CA ASP A 379 8.75 6.71 15.02
C ASP A 379 10.20 6.24 15.13
N ALA A 380 11.03 6.63 14.16
CA ALA A 380 12.44 6.28 14.14
C ALA A 380 13.24 6.83 15.34
N SER A 381 12.72 7.81 16.08
CA SER A 381 13.35 8.29 17.32
C SER A 381 13.02 7.45 18.55
N ARG A 382 11.98 6.61 18.47
CA ARG A 382 11.51 5.70 19.51
C ARG A 382 11.16 4.34 18.87
N PRO A 383 12.16 3.65 18.30
CA PRO A 383 11.95 2.47 17.49
C PRO A 383 11.30 1.30 18.26
N GLU A 384 11.44 1.28 19.58
CA GLU A 384 10.80 0.35 20.53
C GLU A 384 9.29 0.57 20.67
N GLN A 385 8.77 1.75 20.28
CA GLN A 385 7.35 2.05 20.30
C GLN A 385 6.66 1.23 19.19
N CYS A 386 6.21 0.02 19.53
CA CYS A 386 5.42 -0.85 18.67
C CYS A 386 4.01 -0.28 18.48
N ARG A 387 3.90 0.77 17.65
CA ARG A 387 2.65 1.51 17.39
C ARG A 387 1.60 0.63 16.73
N ASP A 388 2.03 -0.19 15.78
CA ASP A 388 1.19 -1.08 14.97
C ASP A 388 1.30 -2.53 15.44
N GLN A 389 0.92 -2.79 16.70
CA GLN A 389 1.03 -4.13 17.31
C GLN A 389 0.29 -5.23 16.53
N TRP A 390 -0.69 -4.89 15.71
CA TRP A 390 -1.38 -5.87 14.88
C TRP A 390 -0.43 -6.55 13.88
N MET A 391 0.63 -5.86 13.40
CA MET A 391 1.61 -6.43 12.47
C MET A 391 2.34 -7.65 13.05
N ILE A 392 2.52 -7.71 14.37
CA ILE A 392 3.16 -8.83 15.07
C ILE A 392 2.15 -9.81 15.71
N LYS A 393 0.86 -9.46 15.73
CA LYS A 393 -0.21 -10.30 16.30
C LYS A 393 -0.95 -11.09 15.21
N GLY A 394 -1.03 -10.55 14.00
CA GLY A 394 -1.62 -11.22 12.84
C GLY A 394 -2.79 -10.46 12.21
N PRO A 395 -3.28 -10.96 11.05
CA PRO A 395 -4.32 -10.32 10.25
C PRO A 395 -5.65 -10.12 10.99
N GLN A 396 -5.99 -10.98 11.94
CA GLN A 396 -7.21 -10.90 12.77
C GLN A 396 -7.26 -9.68 13.70
N PHE A 397 -6.12 -9.00 13.89
CA PHE A 397 -6.02 -7.75 14.65
C PHE A 397 -5.77 -6.53 13.76
N ALA A 398 -5.60 -6.72 12.46
CA ALA A 398 -5.34 -5.63 11.53
C ALA A 398 -6.54 -4.69 11.44
N ASP A 399 -6.26 -3.41 11.25
CA ASP A 399 -7.31 -2.44 10.93
C ASP A 399 -7.98 -2.81 9.60
N TRP A 400 -9.30 -2.59 9.48
CA TRP A 400 -10.06 -2.93 8.27
C TRP A 400 -9.47 -2.26 7.02
N THR A 401 -8.84 -1.09 7.18
CA THR A 401 -8.18 -0.38 6.09
C THR A 401 -7.03 -1.16 5.46
N VAL A 402 -6.40 -2.10 6.18
CA VAL A 402 -5.36 -2.98 5.60
C VAL A 402 -5.95 -3.80 4.45
N PHE A 403 -7.12 -4.40 4.67
CA PHE A 403 -7.78 -5.25 3.68
C PHE A 403 -8.61 -4.46 2.67
N HIS A 404 -9.05 -3.24 3.04
CA HIS A 404 -9.58 -2.27 2.08
C HIS A 404 -8.61 -1.99 0.94
N GLU A 405 -7.35 -1.72 1.26
CA GLU A 405 -6.30 -1.47 0.26
C GLU A 405 -5.93 -2.75 -0.53
N VAL A 406 -6.01 -3.93 0.11
CA VAL A 406 -5.89 -5.21 -0.61
C VAL A 406 -7.02 -5.35 -1.63
N GLY A 407 -8.25 -4.96 -1.30
CA GLY A 407 -9.38 -4.93 -2.21
C GLY A 407 -9.16 -4.01 -3.42
N HIS A 408 -8.65 -2.80 -3.19
CA HIS A 408 -8.22 -1.91 -4.29
C HIS A 408 -7.18 -2.58 -5.19
N SER A 409 -6.27 -3.36 -4.60
CA SER A 409 -5.20 -4.03 -5.33
C SER A 409 -5.66 -5.17 -6.24
N GLN A 410 -6.84 -5.75 -6.02
CA GLN A 410 -7.30 -6.89 -6.83
C GLN A 410 -7.88 -6.48 -8.19
N PHE A 411 -8.19 -5.20 -8.41
CA PHE A 411 -8.80 -4.70 -9.64
C PHE A 411 -10.05 -5.47 -10.12
N CYS A 412 -10.75 -6.13 -9.19
CA CYS A 412 -11.97 -6.85 -9.48
C CYS A 412 -13.03 -5.93 -10.10
N SER A 413 -13.86 -6.50 -10.97
CA SER A 413 -15.00 -5.82 -11.59
C SER A 413 -16.02 -5.39 -10.53
N LYS A 414 -16.72 -4.27 -10.76
CA LYS A 414 -17.70 -3.71 -9.81
C LYS A 414 -18.90 -3.09 -10.53
N PHE A 415 -20.04 -3.02 -9.85
CA PHE A 415 -21.11 -2.11 -10.29
C PHE A 415 -20.63 -0.66 -10.16
N LYS A 416 -21.23 0.23 -10.95
CA LYS A 416 -20.94 1.67 -10.89
C LYS A 416 -21.18 2.20 -9.48
N GLY A 417 -20.22 2.94 -8.93
CA GLY A 417 -20.30 3.56 -7.60
C GLY A 417 -19.65 2.74 -6.48
N GLU A 418 -19.30 1.47 -6.71
CA GLU A 418 -18.81 0.57 -5.65
C GLU A 418 -17.30 0.64 -5.38
N THR A 419 -16.57 1.56 -6.03
CA THR A 419 -15.11 1.65 -5.94
C THR A 419 -14.60 1.66 -4.50
N GLU A 420 -15.31 2.34 -3.58
CA GLU A 420 -14.97 2.46 -2.15
C GLU A 420 -15.89 1.63 -1.25
N ALA A 421 -16.65 0.70 -1.83
CA ALA A 421 -17.57 -0.19 -1.12
C ALA A 421 -17.12 -1.65 -1.23
N LEU A 422 -17.06 -2.20 -2.44
CA LEU A 422 -16.73 -3.61 -2.67
C LEU A 422 -15.32 -3.98 -2.17
N VAL A 423 -14.41 -3.02 -2.17
CA VAL A 423 -13.04 -3.19 -1.69
C VAL A 423 -12.93 -3.53 -0.20
N ASN A 424 -14.03 -3.43 0.57
CA ASN A 424 -14.10 -3.87 1.96
C ASN A 424 -14.46 -5.38 2.11
N LEU A 425 -14.99 -6.00 1.06
CA LEU A 425 -15.38 -7.42 1.07
C LEU A 425 -14.23 -8.41 1.44
N PRO A 426 -12.96 -8.17 1.07
CA PRO A 426 -11.87 -9.05 1.48
C PRO A 426 -11.76 -9.21 2.99
N HIS A 427 -12.01 -8.16 3.77
CA HIS A 427 -12.02 -8.24 5.23
C HIS A 427 -13.05 -9.26 5.72
N VAL A 428 -14.27 -9.21 5.16
CA VAL A 428 -15.36 -10.14 5.51
C VAL A 428 -14.95 -11.58 5.22
N ALA A 429 -14.44 -11.83 4.01
CA ALA A 429 -14.02 -13.16 3.57
C ALA A 429 -12.89 -13.72 4.44
N ILE A 430 -11.89 -12.90 4.78
CA ILE A 430 -10.77 -13.29 5.63
C ILE A 430 -11.26 -13.71 7.01
N MET A 431 -11.99 -12.82 7.70
CA MET A 431 -12.40 -13.06 9.09
C MET A 431 -13.38 -14.23 9.20
N ASN A 432 -14.35 -14.31 8.29
CA ASN A 432 -15.36 -15.37 8.33
C ASN A 432 -14.80 -16.73 7.92
N ARG A 433 -14.06 -16.82 6.81
CA ARG A 433 -13.66 -18.11 6.24
C ARG A 433 -12.41 -18.71 6.90
N LYS A 434 -11.55 -17.88 7.50
CA LYS A 434 -10.23 -18.34 7.98
C LYS A 434 -10.00 -18.14 9.48
N PHE A 435 -10.77 -17.27 10.13
CA PHE A 435 -10.61 -16.95 11.56
C PHE A 435 -11.85 -17.22 12.42
N GLY A 436 -12.86 -17.90 11.86
CA GLY A 436 -14.03 -18.38 12.61
C GLY A 436 -14.94 -17.28 13.14
N TRP A 437 -14.87 -16.06 12.60
CA TRP A 437 -15.84 -15.02 12.95
C TRP A 437 -17.17 -15.36 12.31
N SER A 438 -18.27 -15.16 13.04
CA SER A 438 -19.61 -15.14 12.43
C SER A 438 -19.64 -14.15 11.27
N LEU A 439 -20.46 -14.41 10.25
CA LEU A 439 -20.60 -13.52 9.10
C LEU A 439 -20.97 -12.09 9.53
N ASP A 440 -21.85 -11.93 10.51
CA ASP A 440 -22.25 -10.64 11.07
C ASP A 440 -21.06 -9.88 11.67
N LYS A 441 -20.33 -10.47 12.62
CA LYS A 441 -19.13 -9.85 13.20
C LYS A 441 -18.12 -9.45 12.12
N ALA A 442 -17.87 -10.32 11.15
CA ALA A 442 -16.95 -10.04 10.04
C ALA A 442 -17.43 -8.86 9.20
N PHE A 443 -18.70 -8.83 8.81
CA PHE A 443 -19.31 -7.77 8.02
C PHE A 443 -19.41 -6.45 8.78
N GLY A 444 -19.90 -6.44 10.01
CA GLY A 444 -19.95 -5.25 10.86
C GLY A 444 -18.57 -4.61 11.00
N SER A 445 -17.52 -5.43 11.17
CA SER A 445 -16.16 -4.93 11.33
C SER A 445 -15.47 -4.44 10.05
N SER A 446 -15.98 -4.76 8.85
CA SER A 446 -15.25 -4.52 7.59
C SER A 446 -15.26 -3.06 7.12
N VAL A 447 -15.97 -2.16 7.80
CA VAL A 447 -15.80 -0.72 7.65
C VAL A 447 -16.09 -0.02 8.98
N ASN A 448 -15.24 0.94 9.35
CA ASN A 448 -15.33 1.70 10.61
C ASN A 448 -15.33 0.86 11.90
N GLY A 449 -14.94 -0.42 11.85
CA GLY A 449 -14.82 -1.29 13.02
C GLY A 449 -16.14 -1.57 13.77
N MET A 450 -17.28 -1.46 13.09
CA MET A 450 -18.61 -1.59 13.70
C MET A 450 -19.04 -3.05 13.92
N SER A 451 -18.22 -3.83 14.63
CA SER A 451 -18.39 -5.29 14.80
C SER A 451 -19.72 -5.74 15.43
N HIS A 452 -20.48 -4.81 16.02
CA HIS A 452 -21.81 -5.02 16.58
C HIS A 452 -22.96 -4.89 15.56
N VAL A 453 -22.68 -4.37 14.37
CA VAL A 453 -23.68 -4.25 13.29
C VAL A 453 -23.76 -5.58 12.54
N THR A 454 -24.97 -6.17 12.51
CA THR A 454 -25.27 -7.41 11.80
C THR A 454 -25.75 -7.14 10.38
N LEU A 455 -25.88 -8.19 9.57
CA LEU A 455 -26.45 -8.12 8.23
C LEU A 455 -27.89 -7.55 8.25
N ASP A 456 -28.71 -7.98 9.21
CA ASP A 456 -30.06 -7.45 9.45
C ASP A 456 -30.04 -5.95 9.74
N GLU A 457 -29.15 -5.48 10.62
CA GLU A 457 -29.02 -4.05 10.91
C GLU A 457 -28.59 -3.26 9.66
N VAL A 458 -27.72 -3.82 8.82
CA VAL A 458 -27.34 -3.18 7.53
C VAL A 458 -28.51 -3.13 6.55
N ALA A 459 -29.34 -4.17 6.50
CA ALA A 459 -30.56 -4.15 5.70
C ALA A 459 -31.49 -3.04 6.19
N ILE A 460 -31.70 -2.91 7.51
CA ILE A 460 -32.49 -1.81 8.07
C ILE A 460 -31.85 -0.46 7.73
N MET A 461 -30.52 -0.29 7.84
CA MET A 461 -29.80 0.93 7.45
C MET A 461 -30.08 1.37 6.00
N TRP A 462 -30.42 0.43 5.11
CA TRP A 462 -30.85 0.72 3.75
C TRP A 462 -32.36 1.02 3.68
N MET A 463 -33.19 0.17 4.29
CA MET A 463 -34.65 0.27 4.21
C MET A 463 -35.22 1.57 4.82
N VAL A 464 -34.52 2.17 5.79
CA VAL A 464 -34.94 3.44 6.39
C VAL A 464 -34.64 4.67 5.52
N THR A 465 -33.90 4.52 4.42
CA THR A 465 -33.55 5.64 3.55
C THR A 465 -34.74 6.12 2.73
N GLU A 466 -34.73 7.40 2.34
CA GLU A 466 -35.73 7.95 1.44
C GLU A 466 -35.71 7.28 0.06
N ASN A 467 -34.52 6.94 -0.47
CA ASN A 467 -34.41 6.30 -1.77
C ASN A 467 -35.04 4.91 -1.77
N PHE A 468 -34.80 4.09 -0.74
CA PHE A 468 -35.47 2.79 -0.63
C PHE A 468 -36.98 2.93 -0.60
N ARG A 469 -37.50 3.81 0.27
CA ARG A 469 -38.95 4.05 0.45
C ARG A 469 -39.65 4.53 -0.81
N LYS A 470 -38.92 5.19 -1.71
CA LYS A 470 -39.43 5.64 -3.02
C LYS A 470 -39.21 4.63 -4.15
N GLY A 471 -38.60 3.47 -3.88
CA GLY A 471 -38.23 2.49 -4.90
C GLY A 471 -37.10 2.97 -5.83
N ASN A 472 -36.26 3.89 -5.38
CA ASN A 472 -35.11 4.39 -6.13
C ASN A 472 -33.86 3.54 -5.89
N PRO A 473 -32.90 3.52 -6.84
CA PRO A 473 -31.58 2.95 -6.58
C PRO A 473 -30.82 3.73 -5.52
N MET A 474 -29.78 3.13 -4.94
CA MET A 474 -28.88 3.82 -4.02
C MET A 474 -28.20 5.01 -4.70
N ASN A 475 -28.04 6.12 -3.97
CA ASN A 475 -27.30 7.28 -4.46
C ASN A 475 -25.79 6.98 -4.58
N ILE A 476 -25.27 7.04 -5.80
CA ILE A 476 -23.85 6.79 -6.15
C ILE A 476 -23.13 8.04 -6.67
N THR A 477 -23.61 9.24 -6.31
CA THR A 477 -23.08 10.50 -6.84
C THR A 477 -21.67 10.86 -6.37
N ASN A 478 -21.10 10.14 -5.39
CA ASN A 478 -19.83 10.48 -4.74
C ASN A 478 -19.83 11.92 -4.20
N ARG A 479 -20.98 12.36 -3.68
CA ARG A 479 -21.24 13.66 -3.04
C ARG A 479 -21.88 13.42 -1.65
N PRO A 480 -22.01 14.44 -0.79
CA PRO A 480 -22.81 14.30 0.43
C PRO A 480 -24.19 13.70 0.12
N GLY A 481 -24.57 12.64 0.84
CA GLY A 481 -25.77 11.84 0.54
C GLY A 481 -25.51 10.56 -0.26
N ASP A 482 -24.27 10.25 -0.64
CA ASP A 482 -23.90 8.95 -1.20
C ASP A 482 -24.23 7.82 -0.22
N GLU A 483 -24.80 6.73 -0.74
CA GLU A 483 -25.33 5.63 0.06
C GLU A 483 -24.47 4.36 -0.04
N VAL A 484 -23.41 4.37 -0.85
CA VAL A 484 -22.62 3.18 -1.19
C VAL A 484 -21.20 3.27 -0.61
N LYS A 485 -20.51 4.37 -0.86
CA LYS A 485 -19.10 4.56 -0.48
C LYS A 485 -18.90 4.53 1.04
N TYR A 486 -17.90 3.74 1.48
CA TYR A 486 -17.55 3.53 2.90
C TYR A 486 -18.75 3.14 3.79
N GLN A 487 -19.69 2.38 3.24
CA GLN A 487 -20.90 1.95 3.94
C GLN A 487 -21.17 0.47 3.66
N HIS A 488 -21.57 -0.27 4.70
CA HIS A 488 -21.88 -1.70 4.61
C HIS A 488 -22.88 -2.04 3.51
N ARG A 489 -23.96 -1.24 3.40
CA ARG A 489 -25.02 -1.45 2.39
C ARG A 489 -24.52 -1.39 0.95
N GLY A 490 -23.42 -0.68 0.68
CA GLY A 490 -22.83 -0.59 -0.66
C GLY A 490 -22.32 -1.92 -1.21
N TYR A 491 -21.99 -2.88 -0.34
CA TYR A 491 -21.52 -4.22 -0.71
C TYR A 491 -22.28 -5.36 -0.01
N GLY A 492 -23.39 -5.05 0.68
CA GLY A 492 -24.22 -6.01 1.40
C GLY A 492 -24.74 -7.16 0.53
N LYS A 493 -25.06 -6.90 -0.75
CA LYS A 493 -25.45 -7.94 -1.72
C LYS A 493 -24.42 -9.06 -1.88
N TYR A 494 -23.12 -8.76 -1.81
CA TYR A 494 -22.09 -9.78 -1.95
C TYR A 494 -22.00 -10.64 -0.68
N VAL A 495 -22.12 -10.01 0.48
CA VAL A 495 -22.22 -10.71 1.77
C VAL A 495 -23.46 -11.61 1.80
N GLU A 496 -24.57 -11.14 1.23
CA GLU A 496 -25.79 -11.92 1.10
C GLU A 496 -25.68 -13.10 0.15
N ILE A 497 -25.06 -12.91 -1.02
CA ILE A 497 -24.78 -14.00 -1.93
C ILE A 497 -23.93 -15.07 -1.21
N ALA A 498 -22.92 -14.65 -0.44
CA ALA A 498 -22.12 -15.58 0.36
C ALA A 498 -22.95 -16.26 1.46
N ASN A 499 -23.90 -15.57 2.09
CA ASN A 499 -24.76 -16.12 3.14
C ASN A 499 -25.75 -17.17 2.60
N LEU A 500 -26.39 -16.86 1.47
CA LEU A 500 -27.46 -17.69 0.89
C LEU A 500 -26.93 -18.82 0.00
N PHE A 501 -25.86 -18.55 -0.76
CA PHE A 501 -25.36 -19.46 -1.81
C PHE A 501 -23.91 -19.91 -1.58
N GLY A 502 -23.31 -19.48 -0.46
CA GLY A 502 -21.92 -19.78 -0.11
C GLY A 502 -20.91 -18.88 -0.81
N TRP A 503 -19.73 -18.75 -0.20
CA TRP A 503 -18.59 -18.00 -0.77
C TRP A 503 -18.16 -18.53 -2.15
N GLU A 504 -18.40 -19.81 -2.44
CA GLU A 504 -18.07 -20.41 -3.72
C GLU A 504 -18.87 -19.81 -4.90
N ALA A 505 -20.05 -19.24 -4.67
CA ALA A 505 -20.77 -18.52 -5.71
C ALA A 505 -19.98 -17.28 -6.18
N LEU A 506 -19.38 -16.53 -5.26
CA LEU A 506 -18.54 -15.38 -5.58
C LEU A 506 -17.21 -15.80 -6.21
N ASN A 507 -16.59 -16.87 -5.69
CA ASN A 507 -15.37 -17.44 -6.26
C ASN A 507 -15.60 -17.85 -7.73
N ARG A 508 -16.68 -18.59 -8.03
CA ARG A 508 -17.03 -18.98 -9.41
C ARG A 508 -17.21 -17.76 -10.31
N PHE A 509 -17.90 -16.72 -9.83
CA PHE A 509 -18.11 -15.51 -10.60
C PHE A 509 -16.79 -14.84 -11.02
N TRP A 510 -15.87 -14.61 -10.08
CA TRP A 510 -14.58 -13.98 -10.40
C TRP A 510 -13.59 -14.91 -11.09
N THR A 511 -13.67 -16.23 -10.86
CA THR A 511 -12.92 -17.22 -11.63
C THR A 511 -13.30 -17.16 -13.10
N GLU A 512 -14.61 -17.15 -13.42
CA GLU A 512 -15.09 -17.00 -14.79
C GLU A 512 -14.64 -15.66 -15.42
N GLU A 513 -14.58 -14.57 -14.64
CA GLU A 513 -14.01 -13.30 -15.13
C GLU A 513 -12.52 -13.40 -15.45
N ASN A 514 -11.75 -14.06 -14.60
CA ASN A 514 -10.32 -14.26 -14.83
C ASN A 514 -10.07 -15.13 -16.08
N GLU A 515 -10.85 -16.19 -16.28
CA GLU A 515 -10.76 -17.06 -17.46
C GLU A 515 -11.16 -16.32 -18.76
N ASN A 516 -12.18 -15.46 -18.66
CA ASN A 516 -12.67 -14.70 -19.79
C ASN A 516 -11.82 -13.47 -20.12
N TRP A 517 -11.05 -12.93 -19.18
CA TRP A 517 -10.18 -11.79 -19.42
C TRP A 517 -9.21 -12.04 -20.60
N LYS A 518 -9.02 -11.02 -21.44
CA LYS A 518 -8.07 -11.01 -22.55
C LYS A 518 -7.22 -9.72 -22.50
N PRO A 519 -5.96 -9.77 -22.99
CA PRO A 519 -5.15 -8.57 -23.14
C PRO A 519 -5.88 -7.49 -23.93
N GLY A 520 -6.02 -6.30 -23.35
CA GLY A 520 -6.77 -5.18 -23.93
C GLY A 520 -8.10 -4.90 -23.21
N ASP A 521 -8.63 -5.86 -22.44
CA ASP A 521 -9.80 -5.63 -21.60
C ASP A 521 -9.52 -4.56 -20.53
N ARG A 522 -10.56 -3.78 -20.21
CA ARG A 522 -10.45 -2.67 -19.25
C ARG A 522 -10.22 -3.19 -17.83
N VAL A 523 -9.11 -2.79 -17.21
CA VAL A 523 -8.79 -3.09 -15.80
C VAL A 523 -8.20 -1.85 -15.11
N PRO A 524 -8.70 -1.44 -13.92
CA PRO A 524 -9.86 -1.97 -13.22
C PRO A 524 -11.18 -1.63 -13.93
N GLN A 525 -12.15 -2.55 -13.87
CA GLN A 525 -13.51 -2.32 -14.35
C GLN A 525 -14.42 -1.86 -13.19
N ASN A 526 -14.55 -0.56 -12.99
CA ASN A 526 -15.37 0.03 -11.91
C ASN A 526 -16.80 0.42 -12.36
N SER A 527 -17.17 0.09 -13.59
CA SER A 527 -18.52 0.33 -14.14
C SER A 527 -18.90 -0.82 -15.09
N ASP A 528 -18.87 -2.04 -14.57
CA ASP A 528 -19.29 -3.24 -15.29
C ASP A 528 -20.79 -3.14 -15.64
N PRO A 529 -21.22 -3.38 -16.90
CA PRO A 529 -22.62 -3.23 -17.30
C PRO A 529 -23.59 -4.02 -16.41
N THR A 530 -24.55 -3.30 -15.82
CA THR A 530 -25.41 -3.78 -14.73
C THR A 530 -26.11 -5.10 -15.05
N ASP A 531 -26.86 -5.17 -16.16
CA ASP A 531 -27.63 -6.36 -16.52
C ASP A 531 -26.75 -7.59 -16.81
N SER A 532 -25.65 -7.38 -17.54
CA SER A 532 -24.70 -8.46 -17.86
C SER A 532 -24.06 -9.02 -16.59
N ARG A 533 -23.66 -8.12 -15.67
CA ARG A 533 -23.11 -8.51 -14.38
C ARG A 533 -24.11 -9.27 -13.51
N ILE A 534 -25.37 -8.82 -13.45
CA ILE A 534 -26.44 -9.54 -12.72
C ILE A 534 -26.62 -10.95 -13.30
N LEU A 535 -26.66 -11.09 -14.63
CA LEU A 535 -26.78 -12.40 -15.28
C LEU A 535 -25.61 -13.32 -14.92
N ARG A 536 -24.37 -12.82 -14.98
CA ARG A 536 -23.16 -13.60 -14.65
C ARG A 536 -23.12 -13.99 -13.17
N LEU A 537 -23.46 -13.09 -12.25
CA LEU A 537 -23.61 -13.41 -10.83
C LEU A 537 -24.70 -14.47 -10.62
N SER A 538 -25.84 -14.36 -11.32
CA SER A 538 -26.94 -15.31 -11.22
C SER A 538 -26.55 -16.70 -11.70
N LYS A 539 -25.82 -16.79 -12.81
CA LYS A 539 -25.23 -18.05 -13.29
C LYS A 539 -24.27 -18.65 -12.27
N ALA A 540 -23.40 -17.83 -11.69
CA ALA A 540 -22.44 -18.29 -10.69
C ALA A 540 -23.10 -18.79 -9.40
N ALA A 541 -24.20 -18.15 -8.96
CA ALA A 541 -24.99 -18.60 -7.81
C ALA A 541 -25.93 -19.79 -8.13
N GLY A 542 -26.26 -20.00 -9.40
CA GLY A 542 -27.23 -21.02 -9.83
C GLY A 542 -28.68 -20.63 -9.58
N ALA A 543 -28.96 -19.35 -9.33
CA ALA A 543 -30.29 -18.82 -9.02
C ALA A 543 -30.47 -17.43 -9.62
N ASP A 544 -31.71 -17.02 -9.87
CA ASP A 544 -32.03 -15.66 -10.28
C ASP A 544 -31.76 -14.66 -9.15
N LEU A 545 -30.66 -13.91 -9.23
CA LEU A 545 -30.26 -12.93 -8.21
C LEU A 545 -30.88 -11.54 -8.41
N ARG A 546 -31.69 -11.33 -9.46
CA ARG A 546 -32.34 -10.03 -9.70
C ARG A 546 -33.08 -9.47 -8.47
N PRO A 547 -33.88 -10.25 -7.70
CA PRO A 547 -34.63 -9.69 -6.58
C PRO A 547 -33.70 -9.22 -5.46
N LEU A 548 -32.65 -10.00 -5.15
CA LEU A 548 -31.67 -9.66 -4.13
C LEU A 548 -30.85 -8.43 -4.51
N ILE A 549 -30.39 -8.35 -5.77
CA ILE A 549 -29.58 -7.23 -6.25
C ILE A 549 -30.41 -5.95 -6.37
N HIS A 550 -31.68 -6.06 -6.80
CA HIS A 550 -32.64 -4.95 -6.78
C HIS A 550 -32.85 -4.45 -5.36
N PHE A 551 -33.11 -5.35 -4.39
CA PHE A 551 -33.24 -4.99 -2.99
C PHE A 551 -32.06 -4.14 -2.52
N TRP A 552 -30.82 -4.54 -2.83
CA TRP A 552 -29.61 -3.77 -2.48
C TRP A 552 -29.32 -2.56 -3.40
N GLY A 553 -30.37 -1.96 -3.96
CA GLY A 553 -30.33 -0.66 -4.62
C GLY A 553 -29.71 -0.65 -6.02
N VAL A 554 -29.57 -1.82 -6.66
CA VAL A 554 -29.07 -1.95 -8.03
C VAL A 554 -30.14 -2.55 -8.93
N GLN A 555 -30.88 -1.69 -9.61
CA GLN A 555 -31.98 -2.07 -10.48
C GLN A 555 -31.46 -2.50 -11.87
N PRO A 556 -32.10 -3.49 -12.53
CA PRO A 556 -31.82 -3.77 -13.94
C PRO A 556 -32.06 -2.54 -14.83
N GLU A 557 -31.16 -2.29 -15.77
CA GLU A 557 -31.28 -1.21 -16.75
C GLU A 557 -32.29 -1.56 -17.85
N ARG A 558 -32.37 -2.85 -18.22
CA ARG A 558 -33.34 -3.38 -19.20
C ARG A 558 -34.02 -4.63 -18.62
N PRO A 559 -34.97 -4.47 -17.68
CA PRO A 559 -35.52 -5.56 -16.88
C PRO A 559 -36.11 -6.70 -17.72
N ASP A 560 -36.85 -6.41 -18.79
CA ASP A 560 -37.46 -7.44 -19.65
C ASP A 560 -36.43 -8.27 -20.43
N LEU A 561 -35.38 -7.62 -20.93
CA LEU A 561 -34.30 -8.28 -21.65
C LEU A 561 -33.48 -9.15 -20.70
N LEU A 562 -33.20 -8.65 -19.50
CA LEU A 562 -32.52 -9.42 -18.48
C LEU A 562 -33.38 -10.62 -18.02
N ALA A 563 -34.69 -10.42 -17.83
CA ALA A 563 -35.62 -11.50 -17.49
C ALA A 563 -35.62 -12.64 -18.50
N ARG A 564 -35.66 -12.31 -19.80
CA ARG A 564 -35.52 -13.30 -20.88
C ARG A 564 -34.17 -14.01 -20.80
N SER A 565 -33.09 -13.28 -20.55
CA SER A 565 -31.73 -13.86 -20.47
C SER A 565 -31.57 -14.82 -19.29
N ILE A 566 -32.17 -14.50 -18.14
CA ILE A 566 -32.20 -15.36 -16.95
C ILE A 566 -32.96 -16.66 -17.25
N ARG A 567 -34.16 -16.57 -17.86
CA ARG A 567 -34.95 -17.76 -18.25
C ARG A 567 -34.22 -18.62 -19.28
N ASN A 568 -33.61 -18.00 -20.29
CA ASN A 568 -32.83 -18.71 -21.31
C ASN A 568 -31.59 -19.42 -20.72
N ALA A 569 -31.04 -18.90 -19.62
CA ALA A 569 -29.96 -19.56 -18.88
C ALA A 569 -30.46 -20.68 -17.94
N GLY A 570 -31.77 -20.98 -17.92
CA GLY A 570 -32.36 -22.02 -17.06
C GLY A 570 -32.43 -21.66 -15.58
N LEU A 571 -32.19 -20.38 -15.24
CA LEU A 571 -32.17 -19.90 -13.86
C LEU A 571 -33.59 -19.65 -13.36
N LYS A 572 -33.90 -20.10 -12.16
CA LYS A 572 -35.23 -20.01 -11.54
C LYS A 572 -35.23 -19.01 -10.38
N PRO A 573 -36.39 -18.44 -10.01
CA PRO A 573 -36.56 -17.72 -8.75
C PRO A 573 -36.10 -18.59 -7.56
N SER A 574 -35.41 -17.99 -6.60
CA SER A 574 -34.92 -18.68 -5.40
C SER A 574 -35.85 -18.46 -4.22
N ARG A 575 -36.24 -19.57 -3.58
CA ARG A 575 -37.03 -19.57 -2.36
C ARG A 575 -36.29 -18.91 -1.20
N GLU A 576 -34.99 -19.13 -1.10
CA GLU A 576 -34.11 -18.57 -0.08
C GLU A 576 -34.05 -17.04 -0.18
N ILE A 577 -34.03 -16.48 -1.39
CA ILE A 577 -34.13 -15.03 -1.61
C ILE A 577 -35.50 -14.52 -1.20
N TYR A 578 -36.58 -15.20 -1.60
CA TYR A 578 -37.94 -14.83 -1.21
C TYR A 578 -38.09 -14.77 0.32
N GLU A 579 -37.71 -15.84 1.03
CA GLU A 579 -37.76 -15.92 2.49
C GLU A 579 -36.87 -14.85 3.15
N ARG A 580 -35.72 -14.52 2.56
CA ARG A 580 -34.86 -13.42 3.05
C ARG A 580 -35.54 -12.06 2.92
N LEU A 581 -36.19 -11.77 1.80
CA LEU A 581 -36.89 -10.50 1.60
C LEU A 581 -38.11 -10.40 2.52
N GLU A 582 -38.87 -11.48 2.70
CA GLU A 582 -39.96 -11.54 3.70
C GLU A 582 -39.43 -11.32 5.12
N HIS A 583 -38.29 -11.93 5.50
CA HIS A 583 -37.64 -11.66 6.78
C HIS A 583 -37.29 -10.18 6.95
N TYR A 584 -36.60 -9.57 5.98
CA TYR A 584 -36.27 -8.14 6.02
C TYR A 584 -37.48 -7.23 6.11
N LYS A 585 -38.57 -7.61 5.46
CA LYS A 585 -39.83 -6.91 5.57
C LYS A 585 -40.34 -6.86 7.02
N THR A 586 -40.13 -7.91 7.81
CA THR A 586 -40.50 -7.90 9.25
C THR A 586 -39.61 -7.00 10.11
N LEU A 587 -38.43 -6.60 9.62
CA LEU A 587 -37.46 -5.78 10.37
C LEU A 587 -37.64 -4.28 10.19
N ILE A 588 -38.48 -3.86 9.23
CA ILE A 588 -38.69 -2.45 8.92
C ILE A 588 -39.24 -1.73 10.17
N PRO A 589 -38.57 -0.66 10.65
CA PRO A 589 -39.12 0.14 11.74
C PRO A 589 -40.43 0.80 11.31
N MET A 590 -41.55 0.42 11.94
CA MET A 590 -42.87 0.93 11.59
C MET A 590 -43.21 2.22 12.31
N THR A 591 -42.45 2.60 13.33
CA THR A 591 -42.68 3.83 14.10
C THR A 591 -41.37 4.58 14.35
N ASN A 592 -41.47 5.87 14.70
CA ASN A 592 -40.31 6.65 15.14
C ASN A 592 -39.58 6.00 16.33
N LEU A 593 -40.34 5.42 17.27
CA LEU A 593 -39.75 4.74 18.44
C LEU A 593 -38.88 3.55 18.02
N GLU A 594 -39.32 2.76 17.04
CA GLU A 594 -38.56 1.65 16.50
C GLU A 594 -37.35 2.11 15.70
N PHE A 595 -37.48 3.18 14.91
CA PHE A 595 -36.35 3.80 14.23
C PHE A 595 -35.29 4.27 15.23
N GLN A 596 -35.69 4.87 16.35
CA GLN A 596 -34.76 5.26 17.40
C GLN A 596 -34.09 4.08 18.10
N LYS A 597 -34.78 2.92 18.24
CA LYS A 597 -34.17 1.68 18.73
C LYS A 597 -33.10 1.18 17.75
N HIS A 598 -33.39 1.16 16.46
CA HIS A 598 -32.43 0.85 15.40
C HIS A 598 -31.20 1.77 15.43
N MET A 599 -31.43 3.08 15.48
CA MET A 599 -30.36 4.08 15.60
C MET A 599 -29.42 3.81 16.79
N LYS A 600 -29.96 3.40 17.94
CA LYS A 600 -29.19 3.04 19.13
C LYS A 600 -28.39 1.75 18.96
N ARG A 601 -28.86 0.79 18.15
CA ARG A 601 -28.08 -0.41 17.81
C ARG A 601 -26.91 -0.08 16.90
N VAL A 602 -27.12 0.77 15.89
CA VAL A 602 -26.04 1.22 15.00
C VAL A 602 -25.02 2.09 15.75
N TYR A 603 -25.49 3.02 16.60
CA TYR A 603 -24.67 3.97 17.36
C TYR A 603 -24.91 3.84 18.88
N PRO A 604 -24.41 2.77 19.53
CA PRO A 604 -24.66 2.52 20.96
C PRO A 604 -24.04 3.58 21.88
N ASN A 605 -22.98 4.24 21.43
CA ASN A 605 -22.32 5.33 22.16
C ASN A 605 -22.96 6.70 21.90
N GLY A 606 -24.11 6.73 21.21
CA GLY A 606 -24.79 7.95 20.79
C GLY A 606 -24.19 8.59 19.52
N LEU A 607 -24.82 9.68 19.06
CA LEU A 607 -24.51 10.32 17.78
C LEU A 607 -23.35 11.32 17.83
N GLY A 608 -22.75 11.53 19.00
CA GLY A 608 -21.65 12.48 19.19
C GLY A 608 -22.03 13.92 18.84
N LYS A 609 -21.05 14.71 18.38
CA LYS A 609 -21.26 16.10 17.96
C LYS A 609 -22.14 16.19 16.71
N LEU A 610 -22.71 17.38 16.44
CA LEU A 610 -23.42 17.62 15.19
C LEU A 610 -22.46 17.48 14.01
N THR A 611 -22.78 16.56 13.12
CA THR A 611 -22.06 16.29 11.87
C THR A 611 -22.98 16.59 10.70
N ASN A 612 -22.48 16.44 9.47
CA ASN A 612 -23.24 16.74 8.26
C ASN A 612 -24.56 15.92 8.23
N PRO A 613 -25.73 16.56 8.01
CA PRO A 613 -27.03 15.89 8.05
C PRO A 613 -27.28 14.91 6.89
N LEU A 614 -26.34 14.78 5.95
CA LEU A 614 -26.49 13.92 4.77
C LEU A 614 -25.78 12.56 4.89
N TYR A 615 -25.04 12.28 5.98
CA TYR A 615 -24.43 10.96 6.18
C TYR A 615 -24.14 10.64 7.66
N GLY A 616 -23.93 9.35 7.95
CA GLY A 616 -23.49 8.87 9.26
C GLY A 616 -24.40 9.31 10.41
N THR A 617 -23.80 9.70 11.54
CA THR A 617 -24.55 10.15 12.73
C THR A 617 -25.39 11.41 12.50
N GLY A 618 -24.99 12.28 11.56
CA GLY A 618 -25.71 13.50 11.25
C GLY A 618 -27.00 13.21 10.50
N TRP A 619 -26.97 12.28 9.55
CA TRP A 619 -28.17 11.78 8.88
C TRP A 619 -29.14 11.12 9.85
N TYR A 620 -28.65 10.24 10.73
CA TYR A 620 -29.53 9.61 11.74
C TYR A 620 -30.17 10.62 12.68
N ARG A 621 -29.47 11.70 13.04
CA ARG A 621 -30.05 12.78 13.85
C ARG A 621 -31.18 13.49 13.11
N ALA A 622 -30.97 13.83 11.84
CA ALA A 622 -31.98 14.49 11.02
C ALA A 622 -33.20 13.58 10.80
N ALA A 623 -32.96 12.31 10.43
CA ALA A 623 -33.99 11.32 10.22
C ALA A 623 -34.80 11.03 11.51
N ALA A 624 -34.16 10.94 12.68
CA ALA A 624 -34.87 10.71 13.94
C ALA A 624 -35.89 11.80 14.26
N ALA A 625 -35.69 13.03 13.77
CA ALA A 625 -36.60 14.15 14.00
C ALA A 625 -37.84 14.11 13.10
N THR A 626 -37.79 13.37 11.99
CA THR A 626 -38.85 13.39 10.97
C THR A 626 -39.43 12.02 10.64
N TYR A 627 -38.76 10.92 11.02
CA TYR A 627 -39.23 9.56 10.74
C TYR A 627 -40.59 9.30 11.40
N SER A 628 -41.53 8.75 10.65
CA SER A 628 -42.93 8.59 11.00
C SER A 628 -43.47 7.25 10.52
N ASP A 629 -44.68 6.90 10.92
CA ASP A 629 -45.31 5.63 10.56
C ASP A 629 -45.51 5.51 9.04
N ALA A 630 -45.80 6.63 8.37
CA ALA A 630 -45.88 6.71 6.90
C ALA A 630 -44.54 6.35 6.21
N ASP A 631 -43.40 6.61 6.86
CA ASP A 631 -42.09 6.22 6.33
C ASP A 631 -41.89 4.69 6.43
N GLY A 632 -42.35 4.07 7.52
CA GLY A 632 -42.36 2.62 7.69
C GLY A 632 -43.27 1.92 6.67
N GLU A 633 -44.48 2.43 6.48
CA GLU A 633 -45.44 1.96 5.47
C GLU A 633 -44.88 2.07 4.04
N ALA A 634 -44.21 3.18 3.72
CA ALA A 634 -43.56 3.35 2.42
C ALA A 634 -42.43 2.33 2.20
N ALA A 635 -41.63 2.02 3.23
CA ALA A 635 -40.60 0.97 3.15
C ALA A 635 -41.22 -0.42 2.96
N GLN A 636 -42.28 -0.74 3.70
CA GLN A 636 -43.04 -2.00 3.56
C GLN A 636 -43.55 -2.17 2.13
N LYS A 637 -44.16 -1.11 1.59
CA LYS A 637 -44.68 -1.11 0.22
C LYS A 637 -43.55 -1.29 -0.79
N ALA A 638 -42.46 -0.54 -0.67
CA ALA A 638 -41.34 -0.65 -1.60
C ALA A 638 -40.74 -2.06 -1.64
N LEU A 639 -40.62 -2.73 -0.49
CA LEU A 639 -40.15 -4.11 -0.43
C LEU A 639 -41.18 -5.10 -1.00
N GLN A 640 -42.47 -4.90 -0.71
CA GLN A 640 -43.53 -5.71 -1.32
C GLN A 640 -43.54 -5.58 -2.85
N ASP A 641 -43.40 -4.38 -3.39
CA ASP A 641 -43.35 -4.14 -4.83
C ASP A 641 -42.17 -4.93 -5.48
N ILE A 642 -41.02 -5.03 -4.81
CA ILE A 642 -39.90 -5.86 -5.26
C ILE A 642 -40.27 -7.35 -5.23
N ILE A 643 -40.88 -7.82 -4.14
CA ILE A 643 -41.30 -9.22 -4.00
C ILE A 643 -42.31 -9.59 -5.11
N ASP A 644 -43.33 -8.77 -5.32
CA ASP A 644 -44.36 -8.99 -6.33
C ASP A 644 -43.77 -8.98 -7.74
N LEU A 645 -42.82 -8.08 -8.02
CA LEU A 645 -42.17 -7.98 -9.33
C LEU A 645 -41.45 -9.27 -9.74
N TYR A 646 -40.90 -10.03 -8.79
CA TYR A 646 -40.07 -11.19 -9.09
C TYR A 646 -40.66 -12.55 -8.72
N PHE A 647 -41.63 -12.60 -7.80
CA PHE A 647 -42.18 -13.85 -7.27
C PHE A 647 -43.68 -14.02 -7.50
N SER A 648 -44.39 -13.02 -8.03
CA SER A 648 -45.80 -13.22 -8.40
C SER A 648 -45.93 -14.28 -9.50
N THR A 649 -46.88 -15.21 -9.32
CA THR A 649 -47.14 -16.36 -10.20
C THR A 649 -47.72 -16.00 -11.57
N SER A 650 -47.88 -14.72 -11.86
CA SER A 650 -48.46 -14.19 -13.10
C SER A 650 -47.38 -13.74 -14.07
N ASN A 651 -46.72 -14.70 -14.71
CA ASN A 651 -46.23 -14.64 -16.10
C ASN A 651 -45.67 -16.03 -16.46
N GLY A 652 -46.59 -16.99 -16.60
CA GLY A 652 -46.36 -18.24 -17.32
C GLY A 652 -46.25 -18.01 -18.82
#